data_AF-A0A955CT39-F1
#
_entry.id   AF-A0A955CT39-F1
#
_cell.length_a   1.000
_cell.length_b   1.000
_cell.length_c   1.000
_cell.angle_alpha   90.00
_cell.angle_beta   90.00
_cell.angle_gamma   90.00
#
_symmetry.space_group_name_H-M   'P 1'
#
loop_
_entity.id
_entity.type
_entity.pdbx_description
1 polymer ?
#
loop_
_entity_poly.entity_id
_entity_poly.type
_entity_poly.pdbx_seq_one_letter_code
_entity_poly.pdbx_strand_id
1 'polypeptide(L)'
;MSHRRHIPTPIVRFLGEEAGQGGPFALLGLPHSIQSDEHIRRAQLQRLRQIDSHPHRGTPDAEEVRLAIYSAARQLLDPALREQLAIRWPEGSPVDLPKAWRRSPKLHHLTPGLLRRARLVLGSSGGWNPVARRRLAHLARINRISAIEVIRALGSPVEKRQGEAAKRPQPMPELPPEPGGGGSWVFAYALLGLLACVVLITIVLDPLDGRSGRAPDVIPEQKLADSSTLLSPHGAANLPERNHLSHYTAIAHELDRLVLRARSEPRDAMARFNEVYPQFVARWTEFPPEAIKRASANIAEFITRLEQGSIPPEEIAPLMAIAGLDPDRVMISSSIIDVVLASPSLSTDTRASLREVRSRLSDATITPRNEVLPRAQEVALTLALESSSDDPAWWGAWLQGTLHATAASPQDRTRLLLQAMTTRLMDQSSSTEQWEKTAILMVKALDWRADSPERFWLLEQFGDRRVPTPRLAMLTRALVSQSSAEGVDQRFVLSANANDPQRATLAQDYERAWFPKRTTAQNSGDTPPGDELLRQLSVAMVSTSATLDDDQAVERILALTTLNASASLRLDGKHALSEELLQNPPELPTARPEPIEIRRTAEDDEWAVKARNCDEAGQLRPYLDQLLIENRVGINSAHALVYLSYRSPDPELRDLATAQLVRYADQLPVLLAIDHVLNDSGSASSRLDRMLNSVLGYELPNRNAKEWYTQARRELLVRMSRAIGAAEQPRVNALQAELSRLLQLQLEDDTRETNLTSQPGDLLQRLNQHDRVAIEPDLASSGTMRSQVEAGDARSVVRFARAESGMQRYLAAQLHAISIRSIRLRARYPDTDIRIDEMLDELDIRLSQSNSVLQQITQCERALAFLSYTRLLREGTP
;
A
#
# COMPACT_ATOMS: atom_id res chain seq x y z
N MET A 1 -52.35 -22.18 -3.65
CA MET A 1 -51.74 -20.86 -3.95
C MET A 1 -50.28 -20.91 -3.55
N SER A 2 -49.36 -21.12 -4.51
CA SER A 2 -47.92 -21.14 -4.25
C SER A 2 -47.40 -19.73 -4.01
N HIS A 3 -46.90 -19.44 -2.83
CA HIS A 3 -46.11 -18.23 -2.57
C HIS A 3 -44.82 -18.30 -3.37
N ARG A 4 -44.81 -17.69 -4.57
CA ARG A 4 -43.56 -17.31 -5.23
C ARG A 4 -42.83 -16.37 -4.28
N ARG A 5 -41.75 -16.85 -3.65
CA ARG A 5 -40.83 -15.99 -2.89
C ARG A 5 -40.27 -14.97 -3.89
N HIS A 6 -40.71 -13.72 -3.77
CA HIS A 6 -40.11 -12.62 -4.52
C HIS A 6 -38.62 -12.59 -4.18
N ILE A 7 -37.77 -12.83 -5.18
CA ILE A 7 -36.33 -12.65 -5.03
C ILE A 7 -36.13 -11.14 -4.83
N PRO A 8 -35.61 -10.69 -3.67
CA PRO A 8 -35.39 -9.27 -3.42
C PRO A 8 -34.39 -8.74 -4.44
N THR A 9 -34.66 -7.55 -4.99
CA THR A 9 -33.74 -6.89 -5.93
C THR A 9 -32.38 -6.66 -5.26
N PRO A 10 -31.28 -6.57 -6.03
CA PRO A 10 -29.95 -6.30 -5.48
C PRO A 10 -29.94 -5.10 -4.51
N ILE A 11 -30.63 -4.01 -4.84
CA ILE A 11 -30.73 -2.82 -3.97
C ILE A 11 -31.35 -3.18 -2.62
N VAL A 12 -32.45 -3.95 -2.61
CA VAL A 12 -33.11 -4.37 -1.37
C VAL A 12 -32.20 -5.29 -0.54
N ARG A 13 -31.46 -6.18 -1.20
CA ARG A 13 -30.53 -7.10 -0.54
C ARG A 13 -29.37 -6.37 0.15
N PHE A 14 -28.78 -5.35 -0.48
CA PHE A 14 -27.60 -4.66 0.03
C PHE A 14 -27.93 -3.44 0.92
N LEU A 15 -29.00 -2.70 0.61
CA LEU A 15 -29.33 -1.42 1.25
C LEU A 15 -30.63 -1.46 2.06
N GLY A 16 -31.45 -2.50 1.92
CA GLY A 16 -32.76 -2.67 2.59
C GLY A 16 -33.94 -2.28 1.70
N GLU A 17 -35.15 -2.71 2.08
CA GLU A 17 -36.39 -2.49 1.32
C GLU A 17 -36.66 -1.01 1.01
N GLU A 18 -36.34 -0.13 1.95
CA GLU A 18 -36.52 1.32 1.84
C GLU A 18 -35.74 1.92 0.66
N ALA A 19 -34.51 1.46 0.42
CA ALA A 19 -33.68 1.94 -0.69
C ALA A 19 -34.23 1.51 -2.06
N GLY A 20 -34.99 0.40 -2.10
CA GLY A 20 -35.56 -0.12 -3.34
C GLY A 20 -36.81 0.62 -3.83
N GLN A 21 -37.48 1.40 -2.96
CA GLN A 21 -38.81 1.98 -3.27
C GLN A 21 -38.80 3.49 -3.56
N GLY A 22 -37.80 4.25 -3.11
CA GLY A 22 -37.86 5.73 -3.10
C GLY A 22 -36.90 6.47 -4.05
N GLY A 23 -36.46 5.85 -5.15
CA GLY A 23 -35.65 6.52 -6.18
C GLY A 23 -34.27 7.01 -5.69
N PRO A 24 -33.66 8.01 -6.36
CA PRO A 24 -32.32 8.50 -6.05
C PRO A 24 -32.14 8.99 -4.60
N PHE A 25 -33.18 9.63 -4.04
CA PHE A 25 -33.17 10.13 -2.66
C PHE A 25 -33.11 8.98 -1.64
N ALA A 26 -33.96 7.95 -1.79
CA ALA A 26 -33.93 6.80 -0.88
C ALA A 26 -32.67 5.94 -1.03
N LEU A 27 -32.16 5.80 -2.27
CA LEU A 27 -30.91 5.09 -2.53
C LEU A 27 -29.75 5.70 -1.74
N LEU A 28 -29.68 7.03 -1.69
CA LEU A 28 -28.68 7.76 -0.89
C LEU A 28 -29.08 7.96 0.57
N GLY A 29 -30.34 7.74 0.93
CA GLY A 29 -30.87 7.99 2.27
C GLY A 29 -30.93 9.48 2.62
N LEU A 30 -31.24 10.32 1.63
CA LEU A 30 -31.33 11.78 1.77
C LEU A 30 -32.81 12.24 1.77
N PRO A 31 -33.14 13.29 2.54
CA PRO A 31 -34.41 14.00 2.36
C PRO A 31 -34.40 14.79 1.04
N HIS A 32 -35.58 15.19 0.56
CA HIS A 32 -35.71 16.07 -0.62
C HIS A 32 -35.09 17.47 -0.41
N SER A 33 -35.06 17.93 0.85
CA SER A 33 -34.43 19.20 1.25
C SER A 33 -32.93 19.05 1.50
N ILE A 34 -32.14 19.10 0.42
CA ILE A 34 -30.67 18.96 0.48
C ILE A 34 -30.02 20.36 0.56
N GLN A 35 -29.35 20.65 1.66
CA GLN A 35 -28.73 21.96 1.93
C GLN A 35 -27.41 22.22 1.18
N SER A 36 -26.70 21.18 0.75
CA SER A 36 -25.42 21.32 0.04
C SER A 36 -25.04 20.06 -0.74
N ASP A 37 -24.27 20.25 -1.82
CA ASP A 37 -23.70 19.17 -2.62
C ASP A 37 -22.77 18.26 -1.82
N GLU A 38 -22.11 18.82 -0.81
CA GLU A 38 -21.27 18.09 0.13
C GLU A 38 -22.09 17.05 0.93
N HIS A 39 -23.36 17.33 1.22
CA HIS A 39 -24.24 16.36 1.87
C HIS A 39 -24.50 15.14 0.96
N ILE A 40 -24.60 15.35 -0.35
CA ILE A 40 -24.78 14.30 -1.35
C ILE A 40 -23.55 13.41 -1.42
N ARG A 41 -22.36 14.01 -1.52
CA ARG A 41 -21.08 13.26 -1.58
C ARG A 41 -20.86 12.43 -0.32
N ARG A 42 -21.20 12.97 0.86
CA ARG A 42 -21.12 12.20 2.12
C ARG A 42 -22.08 11.01 2.14
N ALA A 43 -23.32 11.21 1.71
CA ALA A 43 -24.30 10.13 1.62
C ALA A 43 -23.87 9.04 0.63
N GLN A 44 -23.32 9.43 -0.52
CA GLN A 44 -22.74 8.52 -1.51
C GLN A 44 -21.62 7.66 -0.90
N LEU A 45 -20.60 8.29 -0.29
CA LEU A 45 -19.50 7.58 0.36
C LEU A 45 -19.98 6.65 1.48
N GLN A 46 -21.01 7.06 2.22
CA GLN A 46 -21.60 6.25 3.28
C GLN A 46 -22.28 4.99 2.72
N ARG A 47 -23.02 5.10 1.62
CA ARG A 47 -23.67 3.95 0.96
C ARG A 47 -22.66 3.00 0.33
N LEU A 48 -21.59 3.51 -0.29
CA LEU A 48 -20.49 2.67 -0.82
C LEU A 48 -19.83 1.86 0.30
N ARG A 49 -19.53 2.49 1.45
CA ARG A 49 -19.02 1.78 2.63
C ARG A 49 -19.99 0.72 3.17
N GLN A 50 -21.30 0.96 3.09
CA GLN A 50 -22.30 -0.03 3.47
C GLN A 50 -22.18 -1.28 2.59
N ILE A 51 -22.03 -1.12 1.26
CA ILE A 51 -21.81 -2.24 0.32
C ILE A 51 -20.49 -2.94 0.60
N ASP A 52 -19.39 -2.21 0.79
CA ASP A 52 -18.06 -2.81 1.02
C ASP A 52 -17.96 -3.56 2.36
N SER A 53 -18.89 -3.26 3.28
CA SER A 53 -19.04 -3.97 4.55
C SER A 53 -19.92 -5.21 4.46
N HIS A 54 -20.62 -5.41 3.34
CA HIS A 54 -21.53 -6.53 3.13
C HIS A 54 -20.77 -7.82 2.75
N PRO A 55 -21.20 -9.02 3.20
CA PRO A 55 -20.52 -10.28 2.89
C PRO A 55 -20.40 -10.58 1.39
N HIS A 56 -21.38 -10.11 0.60
CA HIS A 56 -21.43 -10.31 -0.86
C HIS A 56 -20.83 -9.14 -1.65
N ARG A 57 -19.96 -8.31 -1.07
CA ARG A 57 -19.39 -7.11 -1.73
C ARG A 57 -18.67 -7.35 -3.07
N GLY A 58 -18.23 -8.58 -3.35
CA GLY A 58 -17.52 -8.96 -4.58
C GLY A 58 -18.40 -9.56 -5.67
N THR A 59 -19.73 -9.61 -5.49
CA THR A 59 -20.64 -10.20 -6.50
C THR A 59 -21.04 -9.15 -7.55
N PRO A 60 -21.44 -9.56 -8.77
CA PRO A 60 -21.98 -8.66 -9.79
C PRO A 60 -23.13 -7.78 -9.27
N ASP A 61 -24.04 -8.35 -8.47
CA ASP A 61 -25.12 -7.61 -7.80
C ASP A 61 -24.60 -6.42 -6.98
N ALA A 62 -23.44 -6.53 -6.32
CA ALA A 62 -22.88 -5.45 -5.51
C ALA A 62 -22.40 -4.30 -6.41
N GLU A 63 -21.84 -4.65 -7.57
CA GLU A 63 -21.36 -3.68 -8.56
C GLU A 63 -22.52 -2.91 -9.20
N GLU A 64 -23.63 -3.59 -9.50
CA GLU A 64 -24.87 -2.92 -9.94
C GLU A 64 -25.37 -1.90 -8.92
N VAL A 65 -25.33 -2.23 -7.62
CA VAL A 65 -25.75 -1.29 -6.57
C VAL A 65 -24.75 -0.14 -6.43
N ARG A 66 -23.43 -0.37 -6.60
CA ARG A 66 -22.43 0.72 -6.65
C ARG A 66 -22.72 1.67 -7.80
N LEU A 67 -22.95 1.15 -9.00
CA LEU A 67 -23.31 1.94 -10.18
C LEU A 67 -24.60 2.74 -9.97
N ALA A 68 -25.61 2.13 -9.33
CA ALA A 68 -26.85 2.82 -8.97
C ALA A 68 -26.58 4.00 -8.01
N ILE A 69 -25.72 3.82 -7.00
CA ILE A 69 -25.34 4.88 -6.05
C ILE A 69 -24.61 6.03 -6.75
N TYR A 70 -23.65 5.72 -7.64
CA TYR A 70 -22.94 6.73 -8.43
C TYR A 70 -23.89 7.50 -9.34
N SER A 71 -24.81 6.80 -10.01
CA SER A 71 -25.84 7.41 -10.86
C SER A 71 -26.75 8.34 -10.06
N ALA A 72 -27.28 7.88 -8.92
CA ALA A 72 -28.13 8.69 -8.05
C ALA A 72 -27.39 9.94 -7.53
N ALA A 73 -26.13 9.81 -7.11
CA ALA A 73 -25.34 10.94 -6.63
C ALA A 73 -25.08 11.97 -7.75
N ARG A 74 -24.74 11.50 -8.96
CA ARG A 74 -24.55 12.37 -10.13
C ARG A 74 -25.84 13.11 -10.49
N GLN A 75 -26.99 12.43 -10.44
CA GLN A 75 -28.28 13.04 -10.71
C GLN A 75 -28.66 14.10 -9.67
N LEU A 76 -28.44 13.84 -8.37
CA LEU A 76 -28.74 14.81 -7.33
C LEU A 76 -27.73 15.97 -7.31
N LEU A 77 -26.49 15.80 -7.76
CA LEU A 77 -25.51 16.90 -7.83
C LEU A 77 -25.90 17.98 -8.84
N ASP A 78 -26.70 17.65 -9.85
CA ASP A 78 -27.28 18.65 -10.77
C ASP A 78 -28.50 19.33 -10.11
N PRO A 79 -28.45 20.65 -9.85
CA PRO A 79 -29.55 21.36 -9.18
C PRO A 79 -30.89 21.30 -9.94
N ALA A 80 -30.86 21.39 -11.26
CA ALA A 80 -32.08 21.41 -12.08
C ALA A 80 -32.75 20.03 -12.07
N LEU A 81 -31.95 18.97 -12.18
CA LEU A 81 -32.46 17.61 -12.11
C LEU A 81 -32.94 17.27 -10.70
N ARG A 82 -32.24 17.73 -9.65
CA ARG A 82 -32.64 17.55 -8.25
C ARG A 82 -34.05 18.06 -7.98
N GLU A 83 -34.39 19.26 -8.46
CA GLU A 83 -35.75 19.83 -8.32
C GLU A 83 -36.80 18.99 -9.05
N GLN A 84 -36.51 18.55 -10.28
CA GLN A 84 -37.42 17.69 -11.05
C GLN A 84 -37.63 16.32 -10.39
N LEU A 85 -36.56 15.71 -9.86
CA LEU A 85 -36.65 14.46 -9.12
C LEU A 85 -37.44 14.66 -7.81
N ALA A 86 -37.30 15.79 -7.13
CA ALA A 86 -38.09 16.05 -5.91
C ALA A 86 -39.60 16.18 -6.19
N ILE A 87 -39.98 16.62 -7.39
CA ILE A 87 -41.40 16.64 -7.82
C ILE A 87 -41.88 15.24 -8.19
N ARG A 88 -41.05 14.47 -8.91
CA ARG A 88 -41.42 13.16 -9.46
C ARG A 88 -41.51 12.05 -8.41
N TRP A 89 -40.73 12.12 -7.35
CA TRP A 89 -40.81 11.21 -6.22
C TRP A 89 -41.44 11.98 -5.05
N PRO A 90 -42.74 11.79 -4.76
CA PRO A 90 -43.40 12.53 -3.68
C PRO A 90 -42.67 12.24 -2.35
N GLU A 91 -42.73 13.19 -1.41
CA GLU A 91 -42.35 12.96 -0.02
C GLU A 91 -43.20 11.81 0.53
N GLY A 92 -42.73 10.58 0.37
CA GLY A 92 -43.30 9.42 1.06
C GLY A 92 -43.30 9.74 2.54
N SER A 93 -44.41 9.42 3.23
CA SER A 93 -44.62 9.60 4.67
C SER A 93 -43.29 9.53 5.41
N PRO A 94 -42.89 10.58 6.15
CA PRO A 94 -41.54 10.76 6.67
C PRO A 94 -41.06 9.43 7.22
N VAL A 95 -40.19 8.78 6.43
CA VAL A 95 -39.71 7.45 6.76
C VAL A 95 -39.00 7.64 8.08
N ASP A 96 -39.56 7.04 9.12
CA ASP A 96 -38.88 6.87 10.39
C ASP A 96 -37.47 6.42 10.06
N LEU A 97 -36.48 7.31 10.27
CA LEU A 97 -35.06 7.03 10.12
C LEU A 97 -34.84 5.55 10.50
N PRO A 98 -34.40 4.66 9.59
CA PRO A 98 -34.38 3.22 9.82
C PRO A 98 -33.82 2.97 11.21
N LYS A 99 -34.39 2.11 12.06
CA LYS A 99 -34.10 2.05 13.53
C LYS A 99 -32.62 2.20 13.94
N ALA A 100 -31.68 1.84 13.07
CA ALA A 100 -30.24 2.13 13.20
C ALA A 100 -29.84 3.63 13.19
N TRP A 101 -30.74 4.55 12.83
CA TRP A 101 -30.50 5.96 12.51
C TRP A 101 -31.31 6.90 13.43
N ARG A 102 -32.32 6.39 14.16
CA ARG A 102 -32.89 7.14 15.30
C ARG A 102 -31.78 7.33 16.33
N ARG A 103 -31.42 8.59 16.64
CA ARG A 103 -30.56 8.92 17.77
C ARG A 103 -31.26 8.42 19.05
N SER A 104 -30.89 7.23 19.50
CA SER A 104 -31.38 6.69 20.77
C SER A 104 -30.93 7.65 21.87
N PRO A 105 -31.85 8.22 22.69
CA PRO A 105 -31.49 9.16 23.76
C PRO A 105 -30.88 8.43 24.97
N LYS A 106 -30.00 7.45 24.72
CA LYS A 106 -29.39 6.60 25.74
C LYS A 106 -27.88 6.63 25.62
N LEU A 107 -27.29 7.59 26.32
CA LEU A 107 -25.89 7.62 26.78
C LEU A 107 -25.47 6.39 27.61
N HIS A 108 -26.33 5.38 27.79
CA HIS A 108 -26.05 4.17 28.58
C HIS A 108 -25.14 3.14 27.90
N HIS A 109 -24.74 3.33 26.65
CA HIS A 109 -23.82 2.39 25.96
C HIS A 109 -22.33 2.76 26.09
N LEU A 110 -21.99 3.99 26.49
CA LEU A 110 -20.61 4.38 26.80
C LEU A 110 -20.24 3.95 28.22
N THR A 111 -20.10 2.64 28.43
CA THR A 111 -19.63 2.12 29.72
C THR A 111 -18.23 2.65 30.04
N PRO A 112 -17.88 2.92 31.31
CA PRO A 112 -16.53 3.32 31.69
C PRO A 112 -15.45 2.36 31.18
N GLY A 113 -15.77 1.06 31.09
CA GLY A 113 -14.88 0.04 30.51
C GLY A 113 -14.67 0.18 29.00
N LEU A 114 -15.68 0.63 28.24
CA LEU A 114 -15.52 0.97 26.82
C LEU A 114 -14.61 2.19 26.67
N LEU A 115 -14.82 3.25 27.46
CA LEU A 115 -13.99 4.46 27.40
C LEU A 115 -12.54 4.16 27.80
N ARG A 116 -12.32 3.29 28.79
CA ARG A 116 -10.98 2.82 29.17
C ARG A 116 -10.31 2.05 28.01
N ARG A 117 -11.03 1.14 27.34
CA ARG A 117 -10.53 0.43 26.14
C ARG A 117 -10.27 1.39 24.97
N ALA A 118 -11.12 2.38 24.76
CA ALA A 118 -10.93 3.40 23.74
C ALA A 118 -9.70 4.27 24.02
N ARG A 119 -9.45 4.65 25.28
CA ARG A 119 -8.20 5.31 25.71
C ARG A 119 -6.98 4.43 25.50
N LEU A 120 -7.07 3.12 25.76
CA LEU A 120 -5.99 2.17 25.46
C LEU A 120 -5.75 2.01 23.95
N VAL A 121 -6.79 2.02 23.13
CA VAL A 121 -6.65 2.02 21.66
C VAL A 121 -5.96 3.29 21.18
N LEU A 122 -6.32 4.45 21.74
CA LEU A 122 -5.71 5.73 21.43
C LEU A 122 -4.24 5.77 21.86
N GLY A 123 -3.97 5.37 23.11
CA GLY A 123 -2.62 5.32 23.69
C GLY A 123 -1.73 4.31 22.96
N SER A 124 -2.20 3.08 22.76
CA SER A 124 -1.43 2.08 22.01
C SER A 124 -1.14 2.53 20.59
N SER A 125 -2.01 3.35 19.98
CA SER A 125 -1.81 3.80 18.60
C SER A 125 -0.89 5.00 18.49
N GLY A 126 -0.33 5.53 19.59
CA GLY A 126 0.50 6.73 19.55
C GLY A 126 -0.32 8.02 19.41
N GLY A 127 -1.52 8.06 20.00
CA GLY A 127 -2.40 9.23 19.99
C GLY A 127 -3.42 9.26 18.84
N TRP A 128 -3.87 10.46 18.47
CA TRP A 128 -4.92 10.67 17.46
C TRP A 128 -4.38 10.57 16.01
N ASN A 129 -4.15 9.36 15.51
CA ASN A 129 -3.68 9.13 14.14
C ASN A 129 -4.62 8.21 13.32
N PRO A 130 -4.39 8.01 12.00
CA PRO A 130 -5.28 7.21 11.15
C PRO A 130 -5.48 5.77 11.65
N VAL A 131 -4.44 5.17 12.25
CA VAL A 131 -4.51 3.82 12.83
C VAL A 131 -5.41 3.82 14.06
N ALA A 132 -5.26 4.81 14.95
CA ALA A 132 -6.12 4.99 16.11
C ALA A 132 -7.59 5.19 15.71
N ARG A 133 -7.85 5.99 14.67
CA ARG A 133 -9.21 6.21 14.13
C ARG A 133 -9.81 4.93 13.57
N ARG A 134 -9.05 4.13 12.81
CA ARG A 134 -9.51 2.81 12.31
C ARG A 134 -9.82 1.84 13.45
N ARG A 135 -8.93 1.74 14.44
CA ARG A 135 -9.11 0.84 15.59
C ARG A 135 -10.24 1.29 16.52
N LEU A 136 -10.40 2.60 16.75
CA LEU A 136 -11.53 3.17 17.49
C LEU A 136 -12.84 2.97 16.74
N ALA A 137 -12.84 3.12 15.41
CA ALA A 137 -14.01 2.80 14.60
C ALA A 137 -14.35 1.31 14.67
N HIS A 138 -13.35 0.43 14.70
CA HIS A 138 -13.56 -1.01 14.90
C HIS A 138 -14.11 -1.32 16.31
N LEU A 139 -13.52 -0.73 17.36
CA LEU A 139 -13.98 -0.85 18.75
C LEU A 139 -15.43 -0.35 18.89
N ALA A 140 -15.75 0.78 18.27
CA ALA A 140 -17.09 1.34 18.24
C ALA A 140 -18.07 0.41 17.51
N ARG A 141 -17.67 -0.17 16.36
CA ARG A 141 -18.46 -1.14 15.60
C ARG A 141 -18.77 -2.41 16.39
N ILE A 142 -17.80 -2.98 17.11
CA ILE A 142 -17.99 -4.17 17.96
C ILE A 142 -19.04 -3.90 19.05
N ASN A 143 -19.02 -2.70 19.63
CA ASN A 143 -19.91 -2.31 20.71
C ASN A 143 -21.21 -1.64 20.22
N ARG A 144 -21.44 -1.61 18.89
CA ARG A 144 -22.60 -0.99 18.23
C ARG A 144 -22.81 0.49 18.61
N ILE A 145 -21.71 1.24 18.73
CA ILE A 145 -21.69 2.68 19.04
C ILE A 145 -21.04 3.42 17.86
N SER A 146 -21.41 4.68 17.62
CA SER A 146 -20.77 5.47 16.57
C SER A 146 -19.33 5.81 16.95
N ALA A 147 -18.41 5.72 16.00
CA ALA A 147 -17.02 6.14 16.20
C ALA A 147 -16.95 7.61 16.68
N ILE A 148 -17.85 8.47 16.18
CA ILE A 148 -17.92 9.89 16.56
C ILE A 148 -18.33 10.06 18.03
N GLU A 149 -19.18 9.19 18.56
CA GLU A 149 -19.60 9.23 19.97
C GLU A 149 -18.46 8.82 20.91
N VAL A 150 -17.69 7.80 20.53
CA VAL A 150 -16.48 7.40 21.26
C VAL A 150 -15.44 8.53 21.21
N ILE A 151 -15.22 9.14 20.04
CA ILE A 151 -14.31 10.28 19.87
C ILE A 151 -14.74 11.48 20.73
N ARG A 152 -16.03 11.85 20.69
CA ARG A 152 -16.58 12.97 21.48
C ARG A 152 -16.49 12.73 22.99
N ALA A 153 -16.72 11.49 23.43
CA ALA A 153 -16.61 11.12 24.84
C ALA A 153 -15.15 11.04 25.33
N LEU A 154 -14.19 10.77 24.43
CA LEU A 154 -12.76 10.87 24.72
C LEU A 154 -12.25 12.31 24.73
N GLY A 155 -12.85 13.19 23.93
CA GLY A 155 -12.45 14.59 23.76
C GLY A 155 -13.18 15.61 24.64
N SER A 156 -14.21 15.20 25.40
CA SER A 156 -14.84 16.11 26.36
C SER A 156 -13.86 16.34 27.52
N PRO A 157 -13.40 17.57 27.77
CA PRO A 157 -12.58 17.88 28.94
C PRO A 157 -13.37 17.45 30.18
N VAL A 158 -12.68 16.82 31.14
CA VAL A 158 -13.27 16.45 32.43
C VAL A 158 -13.61 17.76 33.14
N GLU A 159 -14.81 18.26 32.86
CA GLU A 159 -15.38 19.43 33.50
C GLU A 159 -15.53 19.10 34.97
N LYS A 160 -14.90 19.92 35.82
CA LYS A 160 -14.87 19.81 37.28
C LYS A 160 -16.26 19.50 37.84
N ARG A 161 -16.56 18.23 38.09
CA ARG A 161 -17.51 17.81 39.14
C ARG A 161 -16.82 17.90 40.50
N GLN A 162 -16.50 19.12 40.90
CA GLN A 162 -16.34 19.51 42.31
C GLN A 162 -17.52 20.43 42.62
N GLY A 163 -18.60 19.83 43.11
CA GLY A 163 -19.82 20.53 43.50
C GLY A 163 -20.91 19.50 43.76
N GLU A 164 -21.26 19.35 45.04
CA GLU A 164 -22.42 18.59 45.54
C GLU A 164 -22.36 17.05 45.50
N ALA A 165 -21.75 16.48 46.54
CA ALA A 165 -22.38 15.44 47.37
C ALA A 165 -21.49 15.13 48.60
N ALA A 166 -21.37 16.09 49.51
CA ALA A 166 -20.91 15.79 50.86
C ALA A 166 -22.06 15.10 51.63
N LYS A 167 -22.14 13.77 51.54
CA LYS A 167 -22.77 12.95 52.57
C LYS A 167 -21.75 11.94 53.09
N ARG A 168 -21.44 12.13 54.37
CA ARG A 168 -20.51 11.37 55.22
C ARG A 168 -20.53 9.85 54.93
N PRO A 169 -19.37 9.20 54.70
CA PRO A 169 -19.22 7.79 54.97
C PRO A 169 -18.89 7.58 56.47
N GLN A 170 -19.51 6.55 57.03
CA GLN A 170 -19.19 5.96 58.33
C GLN A 170 -17.77 5.37 58.32
N PRO A 171 -17.13 5.23 59.51
CA PRO A 171 -15.72 4.84 59.63
C PRO A 171 -15.53 3.35 59.28
N MET A 172 -14.55 3.07 58.43
CA MET A 172 -13.98 1.72 58.29
C MET A 172 -12.85 1.52 59.31
N PRO A 173 -12.62 0.26 59.73
CA PRO A 173 -11.79 -0.06 60.88
C PRO A 173 -10.30 0.08 60.60
N GLU A 174 -9.60 0.46 61.65
CA GLU A 174 -8.15 0.62 61.74
C GLU A 174 -7.40 -0.67 61.35
N LEU A 175 -6.38 -0.51 60.52
CA LEU A 175 -5.27 -1.47 60.39
C LEU A 175 -4.01 -0.84 61.03
N PRO A 176 -3.18 -1.65 61.69
CA PRO A 176 -2.11 -1.18 62.57
C PRO A 176 -0.93 -0.60 61.78
N PRO A 177 -0.13 0.30 62.40
CA PRO A 177 1.03 0.89 61.78
C PRO A 177 2.20 -0.10 61.82
N GLU A 178 2.91 -0.24 60.69
CA GLU A 178 4.32 -0.63 60.71
C GLU A 178 5.21 0.49 60.18
N PRO A 179 6.45 0.58 60.68
CA PRO A 179 7.25 1.80 60.65
C PRO A 179 8.37 1.77 59.61
N GLY A 180 8.85 2.95 59.25
CA GLY A 180 10.26 3.16 58.90
C GLY A 180 10.56 3.26 57.40
N GLY A 181 10.70 4.50 56.91
CA GLY A 181 11.28 4.77 55.59
C GLY A 181 11.13 6.22 55.11
N GLY A 182 11.12 7.19 56.03
CA GLY A 182 11.04 8.61 55.70
C GLY A 182 12.37 9.14 55.20
N GLY A 183 12.45 9.42 53.89
CA GLY A 183 13.61 10.12 53.30
C GLY A 183 13.49 10.38 51.80
N SER A 184 12.78 9.52 51.06
CA SER A 184 12.71 9.61 49.59
C SER A 184 11.84 10.76 49.05
N TRP A 185 10.77 11.12 49.77
CA TRP A 185 9.81 12.12 49.27
C TRP A 185 10.36 13.56 49.25
N VAL A 186 11.25 13.92 50.19
CA VAL A 186 11.84 15.26 50.23
C VAL A 186 12.77 15.49 49.02
N PHE A 187 13.49 14.46 48.59
CA PHE A 187 14.36 14.52 47.41
C PHE A 187 13.54 14.63 46.12
N ALA A 188 12.41 13.93 46.03
CA ALA A 188 11.50 14.00 44.88
C ALA A 188 10.88 15.40 44.72
N TYR A 189 10.48 16.05 45.83
CA TYR A 189 9.95 17.42 45.77
C TYR A 189 11.03 18.47 45.47
N ALA A 190 12.26 18.29 45.96
CA ALA A 190 13.37 19.18 45.62
C ALA A 190 13.74 19.09 44.12
N LEU A 191 13.76 17.88 43.56
CA LEU A 191 14.06 17.66 42.13
C LEU A 191 12.97 18.27 41.23
N LEU A 192 11.70 18.12 41.60
CA LEU A 192 10.56 18.73 40.90
C LEU A 192 10.59 20.26 40.97
N GLY A 193 10.98 20.84 42.10
CA GLY A 193 11.15 22.29 42.26
C GLY A 193 12.29 22.86 41.41
N LEU A 194 13.39 22.13 41.29
CA LEU A 194 14.54 22.54 40.48
C LEU A 194 14.22 22.48 38.98
N LEU A 195 13.48 21.45 38.55
CA LEU A 195 13.00 21.31 37.17
C LEU A 195 11.99 22.42 36.80
N ALA A 196 11.12 22.82 37.73
CA ALA A 196 10.22 23.95 37.54
C ALA A 196 10.97 25.29 37.43
N CYS A 197 12.07 25.48 38.17
CA CYS A 197 12.90 26.69 38.07
C CYS A 197 13.65 26.76 36.73
N VAL A 198 14.16 25.65 36.20
CA VAL A 198 14.85 25.62 34.90
C VAL A 198 13.89 25.95 33.75
N VAL A 199 12.64 25.47 33.82
CA VAL A 199 11.60 25.81 32.83
C VAL A 199 11.19 27.29 32.92
N LEU A 200 11.14 27.86 34.13
CA LEU A 200 10.83 29.29 34.30
C LEU A 200 11.95 30.19 33.77
N ILE A 201 13.22 29.80 33.96
CA ILE A 201 14.38 30.57 33.49
C ILE A 201 14.51 30.52 31.95
N THR A 202 14.15 29.41 31.32
CA THR A 202 14.16 29.27 29.84
C THR A 202 13.03 30.03 29.15
N ILE A 203 11.90 30.28 29.82
CA ILE A 203 10.78 31.05 29.25
C ILE A 203 10.98 32.56 29.43
N VAL A 204 11.74 33.00 30.43
CA VAL A 204 11.90 34.43 30.77
C VAL A 204 13.15 35.07 30.15
N LEU A 205 14.12 34.27 29.67
CA LEU A 205 15.38 34.77 29.11
C LEU A 205 15.59 34.40 27.62
N ASP A 206 14.59 34.68 26.78
CA ASP A 206 14.80 34.71 25.33
C ASP A 206 15.00 36.18 24.87
N PRO A 207 16.18 36.58 24.39
CA PRO A 207 16.42 37.94 23.94
C PRO A 207 15.82 38.18 22.55
N LEU A 208 14.87 39.11 22.49
CA LEU A 208 14.42 39.75 21.27
C LEU A 208 15.57 40.54 20.63
N ASP A 209 16.24 39.95 19.64
CA ASP A 209 17.14 40.68 18.74
C ASP A 209 16.51 40.91 17.37
N GLY A 210 16.51 42.19 16.99
CA GLY A 210 15.75 42.76 15.90
C GLY A 210 16.31 42.50 14.51
N ARG A 211 15.39 42.51 13.54
CA ARG A 211 15.69 42.81 12.12
C ARG A 211 14.66 43.78 11.59
N SER A 212 15.02 45.05 11.64
CA SER A 212 14.48 46.11 10.79
C SER A 212 15.23 46.09 9.45
N GLY A 213 14.50 46.11 8.33
CA GLY A 213 15.10 46.09 7.01
C GLY A 213 14.13 46.40 5.87
N ARG A 214 13.92 47.70 5.63
CA ARG A 214 13.66 48.38 4.35
C ARG A 214 12.48 47.93 3.45
N ALA A 215 11.46 48.79 3.40
CA ALA A 215 10.55 48.93 2.27
C ALA A 215 11.23 49.72 1.12
N PRO A 216 10.92 49.44 -0.16
CA PRO A 216 11.36 50.27 -1.27
C PRO A 216 10.38 51.43 -1.54
N ASP A 217 11.00 52.52 -2.00
CA ASP A 217 10.44 53.84 -2.23
C ASP A 217 9.30 53.91 -3.26
N VAL A 218 8.36 54.82 -2.95
CA VAL A 218 7.31 55.35 -3.82
C VAL A 218 7.91 56.43 -4.72
N ILE A 219 7.80 56.26 -6.04
CA ILE A 219 8.11 57.32 -7.02
C ILE A 219 6.82 58.08 -7.34
N PRO A 220 6.84 59.44 -7.38
CA PRO A 220 5.64 60.25 -7.42
C PRO A 220 5.03 60.41 -8.83
N GLU A 221 3.72 60.51 -8.76
CA GLU A 221 2.73 60.92 -9.75
C GLU A 221 3.13 62.21 -10.50
N GLN A 222 3.20 62.16 -11.83
CA GLN A 222 3.41 63.33 -12.68
C GLN A 222 2.15 63.60 -13.51
N LYS A 223 1.47 64.69 -13.14
CA LYS A 223 0.40 65.36 -13.90
C LYS A 223 0.91 65.80 -15.27
N LEU A 224 0.14 65.53 -16.32
CA LEU A 224 0.07 66.41 -17.49
C LEU A 224 -1.34 66.40 -18.08
N ALA A 225 -1.76 67.61 -18.45
CA ALA A 225 -3.11 68.04 -18.70
C ALA A 225 -3.58 67.79 -20.14
N ASP A 226 -4.90 67.70 -20.27
CA ASP A 226 -5.81 68.27 -21.28
C ASP A 226 -5.30 68.51 -22.71
N SER A 227 -6.02 67.91 -23.69
CA SER A 227 -6.71 68.66 -24.75
C SER A 227 -7.63 67.77 -25.62
N SER A 228 -8.92 68.10 -25.57
CA SER A 228 -9.91 68.24 -26.67
C SER A 228 -10.31 67.03 -27.54
N THR A 229 -11.49 66.44 -27.35
CA THR A 229 -12.80 66.73 -28.01
C THR A 229 -12.80 66.84 -29.55
N LEU A 230 -13.46 65.88 -30.22
CA LEU A 230 -14.38 66.11 -31.34
C LEU A 230 -15.39 64.94 -31.47
N LEU A 231 -16.59 65.26 -31.95
CA LEU A 231 -17.88 64.61 -31.78
C LEU A 231 -18.26 63.54 -32.84
N SER A 232 -18.93 62.47 -32.34
CA SER A 232 -20.12 61.77 -32.91
C SER A 232 -20.03 60.94 -34.21
N PRO A 233 -21.05 60.12 -34.57
CA PRO A 233 -21.73 59.06 -33.79
C PRO A 233 -22.02 57.77 -34.62
N HIS A 234 -22.13 56.58 -34.00
CA HIS A 234 -23.20 55.57 -34.27
C HIS A 234 -22.95 54.29 -33.47
N GLY A 235 -24.01 53.82 -32.81
CA GLY A 235 -23.98 52.73 -31.85
C GLY A 235 -23.82 51.36 -32.48
N ALA A 236 -22.82 50.63 -31.99
CA ALA A 236 -22.86 49.20 -31.80
C ALA A 236 -22.47 48.94 -30.34
N ALA A 237 -23.18 48.02 -29.69
CA ALA A 237 -22.99 47.70 -28.29
C ALA A 237 -21.60 47.08 -28.06
N ASN A 238 -20.62 47.91 -27.68
CA ASN A 238 -19.36 47.46 -27.12
C ASN A 238 -19.62 47.00 -25.68
N LEU A 239 -19.89 45.70 -25.53
CA LEU A 239 -19.64 45.01 -24.26
C LEU A 239 -18.15 45.18 -23.92
N PRO A 240 -17.78 45.46 -22.66
CA PRO A 240 -16.37 45.57 -22.29
C PRO A 240 -15.71 44.20 -22.53
N GLU A 241 -14.85 44.14 -23.54
CA GLU A 241 -13.90 43.03 -23.78
C GLU A 241 -12.99 42.92 -22.55
N ARG A 242 -13.47 42.16 -21.57
CA ARG A 242 -12.74 41.83 -20.37
C ARG A 242 -11.60 40.90 -20.77
N ASN A 243 -10.38 41.30 -20.41
CA ASN A 243 -9.17 40.49 -20.28
C ASN A 243 -9.40 39.28 -19.33
N HIS A 244 -10.28 38.35 -19.72
CA HIS A 244 -10.80 37.27 -18.89
C HIS A 244 -9.97 35.97 -18.94
N LEU A 245 -8.94 35.91 -19.77
CA LEU A 245 -8.04 34.76 -19.85
C LEU A 245 -6.80 34.94 -18.96
N SER A 246 -6.93 35.69 -17.86
CA SER A 246 -5.84 35.97 -16.92
C SER A 246 -5.52 34.80 -15.97
N HIS A 247 -6.27 33.69 -15.99
CA HIS A 247 -6.03 32.53 -15.14
C HIS A 247 -6.13 31.23 -15.95
N TYR A 248 -5.30 30.23 -15.63
CA TYR A 248 -5.25 28.95 -16.36
C TYR A 248 -6.60 28.24 -16.45
N THR A 249 -7.44 28.35 -15.42
CA THR A 249 -8.80 27.76 -15.41
C THR A 249 -9.71 28.37 -16.47
N ALA A 250 -9.58 29.66 -16.76
CA ALA A 250 -10.36 30.32 -17.80
C ALA A 250 -9.92 29.86 -19.19
N ILE A 251 -8.61 29.70 -19.41
CA ILE A 251 -8.05 29.14 -20.64
C ILE A 251 -8.52 27.70 -20.85
N ALA A 252 -8.46 26.85 -19.82
CA ALA A 252 -8.94 25.47 -19.88
C ALA A 252 -10.43 25.39 -20.22
N HIS A 253 -11.27 26.21 -19.56
CA HIS A 253 -12.71 26.26 -19.83
C HIS A 253 -13.00 26.78 -21.26
N GLU A 254 -12.21 27.71 -21.77
CA GLU A 254 -12.38 28.20 -23.13
C GLU A 254 -12.00 27.13 -24.16
N LEU A 255 -10.93 26.36 -23.93
CA LEU A 255 -10.60 25.19 -24.74
C LEU A 255 -11.73 24.14 -24.74
N ASP A 256 -12.37 23.87 -23.59
CA ASP A 256 -13.57 23.01 -23.54
C ASP A 256 -14.71 23.56 -24.42
N ARG A 257 -14.95 24.88 -24.39
CA ARG A 257 -15.99 25.52 -25.22
C ARG A 257 -15.66 25.46 -26.70
N LEU A 258 -14.39 25.62 -27.06
CA LEU A 258 -13.93 25.55 -28.45
C LEU A 258 -14.21 24.17 -29.06
N VAL A 259 -14.00 23.08 -28.29
CA VAL A 259 -14.38 21.72 -28.70
C VAL A 259 -15.87 21.63 -29.05
N LEU A 260 -16.75 22.21 -28.24
CA LEU A 260 -18.20 22.23 -28.50
C LEU A 260 -18.54 23.05 -29.76
N ARG A 261 -17.96 24.25 -29.90
CA ARG A 261 -18.22 25.17 -31.02
C ARG A 261 -17.67 24.69 -32.34
N ALA A 262 -16.58 23.91 -32.35
CA ALA A 262 -15.98 23.37 -33.58
C ALA A 262 -16.99 22.60 -34.47
N ARG A 263 -18.07 22.05 -33.88
CA ARG A 263 -19.12 21.36 -34.63
C ARG A 263 -20.15 22.29 -35.27
N SER A 264 -20.49 23.40 -34.61
CA SER A 264 -21.54 24.31 -35.07
C SER A 264 -20.98 25.48 -35.89
N GLU A 265 -19.83 26.01 -35.48
CA GLU A 265 -19.23 27.26 -35.98
C GLU A 265 -17.70 27.09 -36.12
N PRO A 266 -17.21 26.23 -37.03
CA PRO A 266 -15.80 25.84 -37.08
C PRO A 266 -14.85 27.01 -37.34
N ARG A 267 -15.23 27.97 -38.20
CA ARG A 267 -14.39 29.14 -38.52
C ARG A 267 -14.26 30.12 -37.36
N ASP A 268 -15.34 30.40 -36.65
CA ASP A 268 -15.32 31.29 -35.49
C ASP A 268 -14.58 30.63 -34.32
N ALA A 269 -14.75 29.32 -34.14
CA ALA A 269 -13.98 28.56 -33.18
C ALA A 269 -12.48 28.56 -33.52
N MET A 270 -12.11 28.46 -34.79
CA MET A 270 -10.72 28.54 -35.25
C MET A 270 -10.10 29.92 -34.99
N ALA A 271 -10.82 31.00 -35.29
CA ALA A 271 -10.38 32.37 -34.99
C ALA A 271 -10.14 32.55 -33.48
N ARG A 272 -11.08 32.07 -32.65
CA ARG A 272 -10.94 32.14 -31.19
C ARG A 272 -9.82 31.23 -30.66
N PHE A 273 -9.60 30.07 -31.27
CA PHE A 273 -8.47 29.19 -30.92
C PHE A 273 -7.12 29.88 -31.14
N ASN A 274 -6.96 30.66 -32.21
CA ASN A 274 -5.75 31.45 -32.47
C ASN A 274 -5.44 32.48 -31.36
N GLU A 275 -6.45 32.94 -30.63
CA GLU A 275 -6.26 33.85 -29.49
C GLU A 275 -5.93 33.09 -28.20
N VAL A 276 -6.55 31.92 -28.00
CA VAL A 276 -6.47 31.15 -26.75
C VAL A 276 -5.22 30.27 -26.70
N TYR A 277 -4.85 29.63 -27.81
CA TYR A 277 -3.74 28.68 -27.87
C TYR A 277 -2.38 29.30 -27.51
N PRO A 278 -1.99 30.50 -28.01
CA PRO A 278 -0.75 31.13 -27.59
C PRO A 278 -0.70 31.46 -26.09
N GLN A 279 -1.85 31.77 -25.48
CA GLN A 279 -1.95 32.03 -24.05
C GLN A 279 -1.81 30.74 -23.23
N PHE A 280 -2.34 29.63 -23.72
CA PHE A 280 -2.11 28.32 -23.14
C PHE A 280 -0.62 27.95 -23.16
N VAL A 281 0.02 28.09 -24.32
CA VAL A 281 1.46 27.80 -24.50
C VAL A 281 2.31 28.71 -23.60
N ALA A 282 2.02 30.00 -23.55
CA ALA A 282 2.77 30.96 -22.74
C ALA A 282 2.68 30.72 -21.23
N ARG A 283 1.64 30.04 -20.76
CA ARG A 283 1.36 29.85 -19.32
C ARG A 283 1.38 28.39 -18.89
N TRP A 284 1.92 27.51 -19.74
CA TRP A 284 1.94 26.06 -19.53
C TRP A 284 2.41 25.64 -18.14
N THR A 285 3.46 26.28 -17.60
CA THR A 285 4.02 25.98 -16.28
C THR A 285 3.11 26.37 -15.11
N GLU A 286 2.14 27.28 -15.31
CA GLU A 286 1.13 27.66 -14.32
C GLU A 286 0.01 26.63 -14.18
N PHE A 287 -0.17 25.74 -15.17
CA PHE A 287 -1.24 24.75 -15.13
C PHE A 287 -0.88 23.57 -14.22
N PRO A 288 -1.82 23.09 -13.39
CA PRO A 288 -1.71 21.77 -12.77
C PRO A 288 -1.60 20.67 -13.85
N PRO A 289 -0.92 19.55 -13.57
CA PRO A 289 -0.72 18.46 -14.54
C PRO A 289 -2.02 17.97 -15.18
N GLU A 290 -3.05 17.75 -14.35
CA GLU A 290 -4.37 17.31 -14.80
C GLU A 290 -5.06 18.34 -15.73
N ALA A 291 -4.78 19.64 -15.53
CA ALA A 291 -5.32 20.69 -16.36
C ALA A 291 -4.58 20.78 -17.71
N ILE A 292 -3.25 20.61 -17.72
CA ILE A 292 -2.45 20.53 -18.95
C ILE A 292 -2.94 19.36 -19.80
N LYS A 293 -3.06 18.19 -19.19
CA LYS A 293 -3.57 16.97 -19.80
C LYS A 293 -4.95 17.18 -20.43
N ARG A 294 -5.91 17.70 -19.66
CA ARG A 294 -7.27 17.99 -20.17
C ARG A 294 -7.23 19.00 -21.33
N ALA A 295 -6.43 20.05 -21.21
CA ALA A 295 -6.27 21.05 -22.27
C ALA A 295 -5.68 20.43 -23.54
N SER A 296 -4.64 19.60 -23.44
CA SER A 296 -4.04 18.89 -24.59
C SER A 296 -5.02 17.91 -25.24
N ALA A 297 -5.82 17.18 -24.45
CA ALA A 297 -6.87 16.30 -24.96
C ALA A 297 -7.97 17.10 -25.70
N ASN A 298 -8.39 18.24 -25.14
CA ASN A 298 -9.34 19.14 -25.79
C ASN A 298 -8.79 19.73 -27.09
N ILE A 299 -7.50 20.07 -27.14
CA ILE A 299 -6.85 20.54 -28.37
C ILE A 299 -6.88 19.43 -29.43
N ALA A 300 -6.54 18.19 -29.09
CA ALA A 300 -6.62 17.06 -30.01
C ALA A 300 -8.05 16.78 -30.50
N GLU A 301 -9.04 16.85 -29.60
CA GLU A 301 -10.45 16.70 -29.95
C GLU A 301 -10.93 17.87 -30.83
N PHE A 302 -10.53 19.09 -30.52
CA PHE A 302 -10.84 20.29 -31.30
C PHE A 302 -10.36 20.16 -32.74
N ILE A 303 -9.09 19.79 -32.94
CA ILE A 303 -8.50 19.58 -34.27
C ILE A 303 -9.25 18.48 -35.04
N THR A 304 -9.57 17.36 -34.37
CA THR A 304 -10.38 16.27 -34.96
C THR A 304 -11.76 16.77 -35.41
N ARG A 305 -12.41 17.63 -34.60
CA ARG A 305 -13.74 18.17 -34.92
C ARG A 305 -13.70 19.20 -36.05
N LEU A 306 -12.64 20.00 -36.16
CA LEU A 306 -12.44 20.92 -37.29
C LEU A 306 -12.32 20.15 -38.61
N GLU A 307 -11.57 19.05 -38.61
CA GLU A 307 -11.44 18.17 -39.78
C GLU A 307 -12.79 17.54 -40.17
N GLN A 308 -13.57 17.06 -39.18
CA GLN A 308 -14.93 16.57 -39.41
C GLN A 308 -15.90 17.65 -39.93
N GLY A 309 -15.61 18.93 -39.62
CA GLY A 309 -16.31 20.10 -40.13
C GLY A 309 -15.87 20.56 -41.52
N SER A 310 -15.09 19.74 -42.24
CA SER A 310 -14.58 20.01 -43.60
C SER A 310 -13.65 21.22 -43.70
N ILE A 311 -12.96 21.59 -42.63
CA ILE A 311 -11.87 22.58 -42.69
C ILE A 311 -10.64 21.91 -43.32
N PRO A 312 -10.03 22.51 -44.38
CA PRO A 312 -8.90 21.88 -45.05
C PRO A 312 -7.67 21.79 -44.12
N PRO A 313 -6.88 20.70 -44.20
CA PRO A 313 -5.68 20.50 -43.36
C PRO A 313 -4.68 21.66 -43.39
N GLU A 314 -4.59 22.35 -44.53
CA GLU A 314 -3.73 23.52 -44.76
C GLU A 314 -4.10 24.72 -43.88
N GLU A 315 -5.37 24.85 -43.47
CA GLU A 315 -5.83 25.89 -42.54
C GLU A 315 -5.64 25.47 -41.08
N ILE A 316 -5.64 24.16 -40.79
CA ILE A 316 -5.53 23.60 -39.44
C ILE A 316 -4.08 23.63 -38.93
N ALA A 317 -3.12 23.21 -39.77
CA ALA A 317 -1.73 23.05 -39.36
C ALA A 317 -1.06 24.36 -38.86
N PRO A 318 -1.30 25.54 -39.47
CA PRO A 318 -0.74 26.81 -39.00
C PRO A 318 -1.19 27.22 -37.59
N LEU A 319 -2.37 26.77 -37.13
CA LEU A 319 -2.88 27.08 -35.78
C LEU A 319 -1.93 26.59 -34.68
N MET A 320 -1.21 25.51 -34.96
CA MET A 320 -0.27 24.88 -34.03
C MET A 320 1.16 25.45 -34.16
N ALA A 321 1.45 26.22 -35.22
CA ALA A 321 2.77 26.76 -35.51
C ALA A 321 3.08 28.08 -34.76
N ILE A 322 2.17 28.57 -33.89
CA ILE A 322 2.28 29.87 -33.20
C ILE A 322 3.26 29.82 -32.01
N ALA A 323 4.35 29.06 -32.12
CA ALA A 323 5.33 28.94 -31.04
C ALA A 323 6.23 30.19 -30.88
N GLY A 324 6.34 31.03 -31.91
CA GLY A 324 7.41 32.04 -31.94
C GLY A 324 8.80 31.40 -31.94
N LEU A 325 9.85 32.16 -31.62
CA LEU A 325 11.24 31.67 -31.56
C LEU A 325 11.68 31.23 -30.16
N ASP A 326 10.75 31.20 -29.19
CA ASP A 326 11.06 30.85 -27.80
C ASP A 326 11.21 29.32 -27.65
N PRO A 327 12.37 28.79 -27.23
CA PRO A 327 12.62 27.35 -27.05
C PRO A 327 11.50 26.60 -26.32
N ASP A 328 11.02 27.21 -25.24
CA ASP A 328 10.03 26.61 -24.36
C ASP A 328 8.70 26.43 -25.08
N ARG A 329 8.28 27.45 -25.85
CA ARG A 329 7.05 27.42 -26.64
C ARG A 329 7.14 26.45 -27.81
N VAL A 330 8.32 26.36 -28.45
CA VAL A 330 8.58 25.39 -29.54
C VAL A 330 8.45 23.96 -29.02
N MET A 331 9.02 23.67 -27.85
CA MET A 331 8.89 22.36 -27.21
C MET A 331 7.45 22.08 -26.79
N ILE A 332 6.77 23.02 -26.13
CA ILE A 332 5.37 22.86 -25.70
C ILE A 332 4.48 22.58 -26.91
N SER A 333 4.55 23.41 -27.96
CA SER A 333 3.78 23.20 -29.18
C SER A 333 4.10 21.86 -29.84
N SER A 334 5.37 21.48 -29.88
CA SER A 334 5.81 20.18 -30.40
C SER A 334 5.21 19.01 -29.60
N SER A 335 5.23 19.08 -28.26
CA SER A 335 4.60 18.08 -27.40
C SER A 335 3.09 18.01 -27.62
N ILE A 336 2.40 19.14 -27.76
CA ILE A 336 0.95 19.16 -28.04
C ILE A 336 0.67 18.56 -29.42
N ILE A 337 1.45 18.91 -30.44
CA ILE A 337 1.33 18.31 -31.78
C ILE A 337 1.51 16.80 -31.71
N ASP A 338 2.47 16.30 -30.92
CA ASP A 338 2.67 14.86 -30.72
C ASP A 338 1.41 14.21 -30.09
N VAL A 339 0.75 14.87 -29.13
CA VAL A 339 -0.55 14.42 -28.57
C VAL A 339 -1.64 14.40 -29.65
N VAL A 340 -1.73 15.45 -30.45
CA VAL A 340 -2.73 15.57 -31.52
C VAL A 340 -2.52 14.46 -32.54
N LEU A 341 -1.28 14.28 -33.03
CA LEU A 341 -0.89 13.22 -33.98
C LEU A 341 -1.21 11.81 -33.48
N ALA A 342 -1.22 11.62 -32.16
CA ALA A 342 -1.62 10.39 -31.51
C ALA A 342 -3.13 10.10 -31.64
N SER A 343 -3.98 11.07 -31.98
CA SER A 343 -5.41 10.83 -32.12
C SER A 343 -5.73 9.85 -33.27
N PRO A 344 -6.43 8.73 -33.01
CA PRO A 344 -6.72 7.71 -34.03
C PRO A 344 -7.70 8.22 -35.10
N SER A 345 -8.49 9.25 -34.78
CA SER A 345 -9.53 9.82 -35.65
C SER A 345 -9.05 10.83 -36.68
N LEU A 346 -7.77 11.19 -36.68
CA LEU A 346 -7.22 12.14 -37.68
C LEU A 346 -7.03 11.48 -39.05
N SER A 347 -7.32 12.22 -40.12
CA SER A 347 -7.02 11.75 -41.48
C SER A 347 -5.51 11.68 -41.76
N THR A 348 -5.16 10.96 -42.83
CA THR A 348 -3.78 10.87 -43.33
C THR A 348 -3.20 12.23 -43.69
N ASP A 349 -4.02 13.13 -44.25
CA ASP A 349 -3.56 14.42 -44.80
C ASP A 349 -3.31 15.43 -43.69
N THR A 350 -4.19 15.48 -42.67
CA THR A 350 -3.96 16.27 -41.45
C THR A 350 -2.74 15.78 -40.68
N ARG A 351 -2.55 14.45 -40.59
CA ARG A 351 -1.34 13.88 -40.00
C ARG A 351 -0.08 14.27 -40.77
N ALA A 352 -0.11 14.25 -42.10
CA ALA A 352 1.03 14.67 -42.92
C ALA A 352 1.37 16.16 -42.69
N SER A 353 0.35 17.03 -42.69
CA SER A 353 0.52 18.47 -42.48
C SER A 353 1.06 18.80 -41.09
N LEU A 354 0.53 18.15 -40.04
CA LEU A 354 1.03 18.32 -38.67
C LEU A 354 2.45 17.78 -38.49
N ARG A 355 2.83 16.69 -39.18
CA ARG A 355 4.22 16.19 -39.18
C ARG A 355 5.17 17.18 -39.83
N GLU A 356 4.75 17.87 -40.88
CA GLU A 356 5.57 18.92 -41.51
C GLU A 356 5.73 20.15 -40.61
N VAL A 357 4.69 20.56 -39.88
CA VAL A 357 4.82 21.59 -38.82
C VAL A 357 5.77 21.09 -37.73
N ARG A 358 5.59 19.84 -37.29
CA ARG A 358 6.41 19.23 -36.25
C ARG A 358 7.88 19.14 -36.62
N SER A 359 8.21 18.77 -37.86
CA SER A 359 9.59 18.68 -38.34
C SER A 359 10.26 20.05 -38.39
N ARG A 360 9.53 21.08 -38.84
CA ARG A 360 10.00 22.48 -38.80
C ARG A 360 10.28 22.97 -37.39
N LEU A 361 9.47 22.55 -36.41
CA LEU A 361 9.69 22.89 -35.01
C LEU A 361 10.87 22.10 -34.39
N SER A 362 11.13 20.85 -34.82
CA SER A 362 12.26 20.05 -34.30
C SER A 362 13.62 20.43 -34.87
N ASP A 363 13.69 20.96 -36.10
CA ASP A 363 14.96 21.35 -36.73
C ASP A 363 15.63 22.54 -36.01
N ALA A 364 14.87 23.26 -35.20
CA ALA A 364 15.38 24.30 -34.34
C ALA A 364 16.21 23.63 -33.21
N THR A 365 17.54 23.74 -33.29
CA THR A 365 18.54 23.26 -32.31
C THR A 365 18.47 24.02 -30.97
N ILE A 366 17.27 24.26 -30.46
CA ILE A 366 17.03 25.12 -29.31
C ILE A 366 16.80 24.25 -28.08
N THR A 367 17.68 24.38 -27.09
CA THR A 367 17.54 23.68 -25.81
C THR A 367 16.52 24.42 -24.94
N PRO A 368 15.44 23.76 -24.49
CA PRO A 368 14.44 24.36 -23.61
C PRO A 368 14.99 24.65 -22.22
N ARG A 369 14.34 25.55 -21.48
CA ARG A 369 14.66 25.85 -20.08
C ARG A 369 14.29 24.68 -19.17
N ASN A 370 15.06 24.51 -18.10
CA ASN A 370 14.89 23.42 -17.13
C ASN A 370 13.50 23.37 -16.46
N GLU A 371 12.74 24.47 -16.43
CA GLU A 371 11.43 24.53 -15.77
C GLU A 371 10.32 23.82 -16.56
N VAL A 372 10.42 23.76 -17.89
CA VAL A 372 9.36 23.18 -18.74
C VAL A 372 9.54 21.66 -18.91
N LEU A 373 10.79 21.18 -18.85
CA LEU A 373 11.13 19.76 -19.04
C LEU A 373 10.39 18.81 -18.07
N PRO A 374 10.37 19.02 -16.74
CA PRO A 374 9.66 18.13 -15.81
C PRO A 374 8.17 18.03 -16.10
N ARG A 375 7.53 19.14 -16.50
CA ARG A 375 6.10 19.16 -16.87
C ARG A 375 5.84 18.42 -18.17
N ALA A 376 6.69 18.59 -19.18
CA ALA A 376 6.59 17.86 -20.43
C ALA A 376 6.75 16.34 -20.21
N GLN A 377 7.69 15.94 -19.35
CA GLN A 377 7.89 14.55 -18.94
C GLN A 377 6.66 13.98 -18.20
N GLU A 378 6.08 14.73 -17.27
CA GLU A 378 4.86 14.34 -16.53
C GLU A 378 3.66 14.13 -17.46
N VAL A 379 3.46 15.04 -18.43
CA VAL A 379 2.42 14.93 -19.45
C VAL A 379 2.67 13.72 -20.35
N ALA A 380 3.90 13.52 -20.82
CA ALA A 380 4.27 12.36 -21.63
C ALA A 380 3.98 11.05 -20.87
N LEU A 381 4.34 10.97 -19.58
CA LEU A 381 4.03 9.82 -18.75
C LEU A 381 2.52 9.60 -18.65
N THR A 382 1.75 10.63 -18.32
CA THR A 382 0.29 10.50 -18.17
C THR A 382 -0.38 10.03 -19.46
N LEU A 383 0.05 10.55 -20.62
CA LEU A 383 -0.46 10.09 -21.92
C LEU A 383 -0.18 8.61 -22.17
N ALA A 384 1.03 8.13 -21.80
CA ALA A 384 1.38 6.72 -21.90
C ALA A 384 0.55 5.84 -20.96
N LEU A 385 0.29 6.31 -19.75
CA LEU A 385 -0.47 5.57 -18.73
C LEU A 385 -1.96 5.43 -19.09
N GLU A 386 -2.54 6.42 -19.75
CA GLU A 386 -3.97 6.43 -20.09
C GLU A 386 -4.30 5.90 -21.48
N SER A 387 -3.32 5.87 -22.38
CA SER A 387 -3.53 5.28 -23.70
C SER A 387 -4.01 3.85 -23.53
N SER A 388 -5.12 3.47 -24.16
CA SER A 388 -5.57 2.08 -24.32
C SER A 388 -5.15 1.48 -25.67
N SER A 389 -4.51 2.30 -26.53
CA SER A 389 -4.15 1.93 -27.90
C SER A 389 -2.75 1.30 -27.99
N ASP A 390 -2.68 0.07 -28.49
CA ASP A 390 -1.40 -0.56 -28.88
C ASP A 390 -0.97 -0.21 -30.31
N ASP A 391 -1.55 0.85 -30.90
CA ASP A 391 -1.18 1.37 -32.22
C ASP A 391 0.31 1.78 -32.26
N PRO A 392 1.14 1.13 -33.09
CA PRO A 392 2.55 1.46 -33.24
C PRO A 392 2.78 2.90 -33.72
N ALA A 393 1.86 3.47 -34.50
CA ALA A 393 1.99 4.85 -34.97
C ALA A 393 1.86 5.85 -33.81
N TRP A 394 0.94 5.58 -32.88
CA TRP A 394 0.76 6.35 -31.65
C TRP A 394 2.03 6.31 -30.80
N TRP A 395 2.54 5.11 -30.53
CA TRP A 395 3.74 4.92 -29.71
C TRP A 395 5.00 5.46 -30.37
N GLY A 396 5.09 5.44 -31.70
CA GLY A 396 6.16 6.09 -32.45
C GLY A 396 6.15 7.62 -32.25
N ALA A 397 4.99 8.26 -32.36
CA ALA A 397 4.86 9.70 -32.12
C ALA A 397 5.16 10.06 -30.65
N TRP A 398 4.61 9.30 -29.71
CA TRP A 398 4.87 9.48 -28.29
C TRP A 398 6.37 9.33 -27.97
N LEU A 399 7.04 8.31 -28.52
CA LEU A 399 8.47 8.09 -28.31
C LEU A 399 9.31 9.27 -28.83
N GLN A 400 8.96 9.83 -29.99
CA GLN A 400 9.61 11.03 -30.50
C GLN A 400 9.40 12.21 -29.55
N GLY A 401 8.19 12.43 -29.05
CA GLY A 401 7.92 13.48 -28.06
C GLY A 401 8.74 13.31 -26.78
N THR A 402 8.80 12.08 -26.24
CA THR A 402 9.60 11.73 -25.06
C THR A 402 11.09 11.95 -25.32
N LEU A 403 11.62 11.56 -26.48
CA LEU A 403 13.01 11.79 -26.86
C LEU A 403 13.39 13.28 -26.83
N HIS A 404 12.51 14.15 -27.31
CA HIS A 404 12.74 15.61 -27.25
C HIS A 404 12.64 16.13 -25.80
N ALA A 405 11.62 15.72 -25.05
CA ALA A 405 11.41 16.14 -23.65
C ALA A 405 12.47 15.61 -22.67
N THR A 406 13.29 14.65 -23.10
CA THR A 406 14.36 14.03 -22.29
C THR A 406 15.73 14.13 -22.94
N ALA A 407 15.89 15.00 -23.96
CA ALA A 407 17.15 15.14 -24.69
C ALA A 407 18.34 15.48 -23.77
N ALA A 408 18.09 16.22 -22.68
CA ALA A 408 19.09 16.58 -21.69
C ALA A 408 19.42 15.47 -20.68
N SER A 409 18.57 14.45 -20.54
CA SER A 409 18.67 13.42 -19.49
C SER A 409 18.26 12.04 -20.02
N PRO A 410 19.23 11.24 -20.49
CA PRO A 410 18.98 9.86 -20.91
C PRO A 410 18.36 8.99 -19.81
N GLN A 411 18.63 9.29 -18.54
CA GLN A 411 18.06 8.56 -17.41
C GLN A 411 16.56 8.82 -17.27
N ASP A 412 16.11 10.06 -17.42
CA ASP A 412 14.68 10.40 -17.40
C ASP A 412 13.94 9.73 -18.57
N ARG A 413 14.61 9.68 -19.75
CA ARG A 413 14.10 8.95 -20.90
C ARG A 413 13.85 7.49 -20.57
N THR A 414 14.88 6.78 -20.10
CA THR A 414 14.78 5.37 -19.75
C THR A 414 13.70 5.15 -18.69
N ARG A 415 13.63 5.99 -17.65
CA ARG A 415 12.58 5.90 -16.62
C ARG A 415 11.18 6.01 -17.20
N LEU A 416 10.92 7.01 -18.05
CA LEU A 416 9.63 7.20 -18.72
C LEU A 416 9.26 6.02 -19.62
N LEU A 417 10.22 5.51 -20.39
CA LEU A 417 10.02 4.36 -21.27
C LEU A 417 9.67 3.10 -20.49
N LEU A 418 10.41 2.80 -19.41
CA LEU A 418 10.15 1.64 -18.57
C LEU A 418 8.80 1.74 -17.85
N GLN A 419 8.43 2.92 -17.35
CA GLN A 419 7.11 3.14 -16.75
C GLN A 419 5.97 2.95 -17.77
N ALA A 420 6.11 3.53 -18.97
CA ALA A 420 5.15 3.34 -20.05
C ALA A 420 5.02 1.86 -20.43
N MET A 421 6.15 1.17 -20.64
CA MET A 421 6.16 -0.26 -20.97
C MET A 421 5.55 -1.12 -19.86
N THR A 422 5.79 -0.81 -18.59
CA THR A 422 5.20 -1.53 -17.44
C THR A 422 3.68 -1.45 -17.47
N THR A 423 3.13 -0.25 -17.62
CA THR A 423 1.68 -0.05 -17.66
C THR A 423 1.07 -0.74 -18.86
N ARG A 424 1.73 -0.72 -20.02
CA ARG A 424 1.25 -1.45 -21.20
C ARG A 424 1.39 -2.95 -21.08
N LEU A 425 2.42 -3.46 -20.42
CA LEU A 425 2.52 -4.88 -20.17
C LEU A 425 1.35 -5.39 -19.33
N MET A 426 0.78 -4.58 -18.44
CA MET A 426 -0.34 -4.97 -17.57
C MET A 426 -1.72 -4.90 -18.25
N ASP A 427 -1.84 -4.20 -19.38
CA ASP A 427 -3.11 -4.05 -20.10
C ASP A 427 -3.51 -5.37 -20.79
N GLN A 428 -4.80 -5.73 -20.74
CA GLN A 428 -5.34 -6.96 -21.33
C GLN A 428 -6.27 -6.70 -22.52
N SER A 429 -6.54 -5.43 -22.85
CA SER A 429 -7.67 -5.05 -23.69
C SER A 429 -7.43 -5.14 -25.21
N SER A 430 -6.19 -5.21 -25.67
CA SER A 430 -5.86 -5.08 -27.10
C SER A 430 -5.59 -6.40 -27.83
N SER A 431 -5.51 -6.31 -29.17
CA SER A 431 -5.06 -7.40 -30.01
C SER A 431 -3.55 -7.61 -29.91
N THR A 432 -3.15 -8.88 -30.00
CA THR A 432 -1.76 -9.34 -29.86
C THR A 432 -0.80 -8.80 -30.93
N GLU A 433 -1.27 -8.58 -32.16
CA GLU A 433 -0.41 -8.15 -33.28
C GLU A 433 0.06 -6.69 -33.15
N GLN A 434 -0.81 -5.80 -32.69
CA GLN A 434 -0.47 -4.38 -32.52
C GLN A 434 0.56 -4.20 -31.40
N TRP A 435 0.37 -4.92 -30.29
CA TRP A 435 1.31 -4.93 -29.18
C TRP A 435 2.71 -5.39 -29.60
N GLU A 436 2.85 -6.44 -30.42
CA GLU A 436 4.16 -6.92 -30.87
C GLU A 436 4.95 -5.83 -31.62
N LYS A 437 4.30 -5.10 -32.52
CA LYS A 437 4.90 -3.99 -33.26
C LYS A 437 5.29 -2.83 -32.33
N THR A 438 4.43 -2.52 -31.35
CA THR A 438 4.70 -1.51 -30.32
C THR A 438 5.86 -1.92 -29.41
N ALA A 439 5.91 -3.17 -28.97
CA ALA A 439 7.00 -3.71 -28.16
C ALA A 439 8.34 -3.63 -28.91
N ILE A 440 8.35 -3.91 -30.22
CA ILE A 440 9.54 -3.71 -31.08
C ILE A 440 10.03 -2.26 -31.04
N LEU A 441 9.12 -1.28 -31.18
CA LEU A 441 9.49 0.14 -31.14
C LEU A 441 10.08 0.53 -29.78
N MET A 442 9.46 0.07 -28.70
CA MET A 442 9.90 0.35 -27.33
C MET A 442 11.24 -0.28 -26.99
N VAL A 443 11.43 -1.55 -27.35
CA VAL A 443 12.68 -2.28 -27.16
C VAL A 443 13.84 -1.59 -27.89
N LYS A 444 13.61 -1.07 -29.10
CA LYS A 444 14.62 -0.32 -29.87
C LYS A 444 14.98 1.03 -29.25
N ALA A 445 14.05 1.63 -28.52
CA ALA A 445 14.26 2.92 -27.86
C ALA A 445 15.10 2.81 -26.57
N LEU A 446 15.14 1.61 -25.99
CA LEU A 446 15.85 1.29 -24.77
C LEU A 446 17.29 0.88 -25.05
N ASP A 447 18.19 1.21 -24.13
CA ASP A 447 19.59 0.81 -24.20
C ASP A 447 19.79 -0.47 -23.38
N TRP A 448 20.20 -1.57 -24.00
CA TRP A 448 20.30 -2.89 -23.36
C TRP A 448 21.76 -3.26 -22.99
N ARG A 449 22.54 -2.28 -22.51
CA ARG A 449 23.93 -2.47 -22.05
C ARG A 449 24.02 -3.28 -20.77
N ALA A 450 25.22 -3.78 -20.45
CA ALA A 450 25.50 -4.63 -19.29
C ALA A 450 24.88 -4.12 -17.98
N ASP A 451 25.02 -2.82 -17.72
CA ASP A 451 24.62 -2.19 -16.45
C ASP A 451 23.34 -1.35 -16.58
N SER A 452 22.55 -1.60 -17.63
CA SER A 452 21.39 -0.78 -17.93
C SER A 452 20.19 -1.19 -17.05
N PRO A 453 19.43 -0.23 -16.47
CA PRO A 453 18.27 -0.51 -15.63
C PRO A 453 17.17 -1.30 -16.37
N GLU A 454 17.17 -1.30 -17.69
CA GLU A 454 16.25 -2.02 -18.57
C GLU A 454 16.35 -3.54 -18.40
N ARG A 455 17.57 -4.07 -18.23
CA ARG A 455 17.80 -5.51 -17.99
C ARG A 455 17.16 -5.95 -16.68
N PHE A 456 17.38 -5.16 -15.64
CA PHE A 456 16.78 -5.38 -14.33
C PHE A 456 15.26 -5.28 -14.41
N TRP A 457 14.74 -4.22 -15.00
CA TRP A 457 13.30 -4.06 -15.19
C TRP A 457 12.65 -5.28 -15.86
N LEU A 458 13.26 -5.85 -16.91
CA LEU A 458 12.71 -7.04 -17.56
C LEU A 458 12.67 -8.25 -16.62
N LEU A 459 13.72 -8.46 -15.82
CA LEU A 459 13.75 -9.52 -14.81
C LEU A 459 12.62 -9.37 -13.78
N GLU A 460 12.27 -8.14 -13.39
CA GLU A 460 11.11 -7.87 -12.53
C GLU A 460 9.81 -8.30 -13.20
N GLN A 461 9.66 -8.03 -14.50
CA GLN A 461 8.44 -8.37 -15.24
C GLN A 461 8.19 -9.88 -15.32
N PHE A 462 9.23 -10.73 -15.21
CA PHE A 462 9.02 -12.18 -15.14
C PHE A 462 8.35 -12.62 -13.84
N GLY A 463 8.56 -11.90 -12.73
CA GLY A 463 7.95 -12.19 -11.43
C GLY A 463 6.56 -11.58 -11.22
N ASP A 464 6.19 -10.55 -11.99
CA ASP A 464 4.91 -9.86 -11.81
C ASP A 464 3.73 -10.63 -12.44
N ARG A 465 2.88 -11.23 -11.59
CA ARG A 465 1.68 -11.98 -12.01
C ARG A 465 0.62 -11.12 -12.71
N ARG A 466 0.66 -9.79 -12.54
CA ARG A 466 -0.24 -8.87 -13.23
C ARG A 466 0.10 -8.74 -14.72
N VAL A 467 1.36 -9.03 -15.09
CA VAL A 467 1.81 -9.06 -16.48
C VAL A 467 1.31 -10.35 -17.15
N PRO A 468 0.44 -10.28 -18.16
CA PRO A 468 -0.04 -11.45 -18.88
C PRO A 468 1.10 -12.12 -19.66
N THR A 469 1.21 -13.44 -19.55
CA THR A 469 2.22 -14.24 -20.25
C THR A 469 2.29 -13.97 -21.76
N PRO A 470 1.17 -13.83 -22.51
CA PRO A 470 1.24 -13.55 -23.94
C PRO A 470 1.94 -12.23 -24.29
N ARG A 471 1.76 -11.17 -23.48
CA ARG A 471 2.43 -9.88 -23.69
C ARG A 471 3.91 -9.93 -23.38
N LEU A 472 4.28 -10.64 -22.30
CA LEU A 472 5.68 -10.86 -21.95
C LEU A 472 6.39 -11.73 -23.00
N ALA A 473 5.69 -12.69 -23.61
CA ALA A 473 6.19 -13.46 -24.75
C ALA A 473 6.47 -12.59 -25.98
N MET A 474 5.61 -11.61 -26.28
CA MET A 474 5.84 -10.66 -27.37
C MET A 474 7.00 -9.71 -27.07
N LEU A 475 7.13 -9.26 -25.82
CA LEU A 475 8.24 -8.41 -25.41
C LEU A 475 9.59 -9.14 -25.52
N THR A 476 9.67 -10.39 -25.02
CA THR A 476 10.89 -11.20 -25.13
C THR A 476 11.22 -11.54 -26.58
N ARG A 477 10.22 -11.78 -27.44
CA ARG A 477 10.43 -11.91 -28.89
C ARG A 477 10.93 -10.62 -29.54
N ALA A 478 10.36 -9.47 -29.18
CA ALA A 478 10.81 -8.16 -29.66
C ALA A 478 12.27 -7.90 -29.26
N LEU A 479 12.64 -8.23 -28.02
CA LEU A 479 14.00 -8.17 -27.51
C LEU A 479 14.96 -9.02 -28.34
N VAL A 480 14.65 -10.31 -28.51
CA VAL A 480 15.47 -11.25 -29.27
C VAL A 480 15.63 -10.84 -30.75
N SER A 481 14.59 -10.27 -31.35
CA SER A 481 14.60 -9.96 -32.79
C SER A 481 15.17 -8.59 -33.13
N GLN A 482 15.16 -7.62 -32.20
CA GLN A 482 15.47 -6.22 -32.51
C GLN A 482 16.48 -5.57 -31.58
N SER A 483 16.74 -6.14 -30.41
CA SER A 483 17.72 -5.57 -29.48
C SER A 483 19.14 -6.07 -29.81
N SER A 484 20.11 -5.21 -29.55
CA SER A 484 21.52 -5.57 -29.48
C SER A 484 21.91 -6.02 -28.06
N ALA A 485 20.98 -6.61 -27.31
CA ALA A 485 21.24 -7.05 -25.94
C ALA A 485 22.26 -8.20 -25.96
N GLU A 486 23.43 -7.93 -25.39
CA GLU A 486 24.52 -8.91 -25.31
C GLU A 486 24.07 -10.19 -24.58
N GLY A 487 24.46 -11.35 -25.12
CA GLY A 487 24.18 -12.66 -24.52
C GLY A 487 22.77 -13.21 -24.74
N VAL A 488 21.85 -12.46 -25.35
CA VAL A 488 20.48 -12.90 -25.63
C VAL A 488 20.43 -13.64 -26.96
N ASP A 489 19.95 -14.89 -26.96
CA ASP A 489 19.82 -15.71 -28.18
C ASP A 489 18.34 -16.03 -28.54
N GLN A 490 18.11 -16.72 -29.68
CA GLN A 490 16.77 -17.05 -30.16
C GLN A 490 15.93 -17.93 -29.20
N ARG A 491 16.55 -18.59 -28.23
CA ARG A 491 15.89 -19.42 -27.21
C ARG A 491 15.31 -18.58 -26.07
N PHE A 492 15.66 -17.29 -25.98
CA PHE A 492 15.22 -16.40 -24.90
C PHE A 492 13.80 -15.86 -25.12
N VAL A 493 12.95 -16.59 -25.86
CA VAL A 493 11.58 -16.21 -26.16
C VAL A 493 10.65 -17.00 -25.25
N LEU A 494 9.84 -16.30 -24.46
CA LEU A 494 8.84 -16.96 -23.60
C LEU A 494 7.71 -17.52 -24.47
N SER A 495 7.23 -18.72 -24.15
CA SER A 495 6.00 -19.24 -24.77
C SER A 495 4.80 -18.40 -24.34
N ALA A 496 3.87 -18.10 -25.26
CA ALA A 496 2.66 -17.32 -24.93
C ALA A 496 1.77 -17.99 -23.88
N ASN A 497 1.88 -19.32 -23.73
CA ASN A 497 1.14 -20.13 -22.74
C ASN A 497 2.03 -20.57 -21.57
N ALA A 498 3.18 -19.92 -21.36
CA ALA A 498 4.08 -20.24 -20.26
C ALA A 498 3.43 -20.07 -18.88
N ASN A 499 3.68 -21.03 -17.99
CA ASN A 499 3.31 -20.95 -16.58
C ASN A 499 4.38 -20.24 -15.73
N ASP A 500 4.08 -19.99 -14.45
CA ASP A 500 5.01 -19.33 -13.51
C ASP A 500 6.39 -20.02 -13.46
N PRO A 501 6.51 -21.37 -13.38
CA PRO A 501 7.81 -22.05 -13.47
C PRO A 501 8.59 -21.73 -14.74
N GLN A 502 7.93 -21.72 -15.91
CA GLN A 502 8.60 -21.41 -17.18
C GLN A 502 9.05 -19.94 -17.26
N ARG A 503 8.27 -19.01 -16.69
CA ARG A 503 8.68 -17.61 -16.53
C ARG A 503 9.92 -17.50 -15.67
N ALA A 504 9.95 -18.19 -14.53
CA ALA A 504 11.10 -18.21 -13.62
C ALA A 504 12.34 -18.82 -14.27
N THR A 505 12.21 -19.93 -15.01
CA THR A 505 13.33 -20.54 -15.75
C THR A 505 13.90 -19.57 -16.77
N LEU A 506 13.05 -18.93 -17.58
CA LEU A 506 13.53 -17.98 -18.58
C LEU A 506 14.16 -16.73 -17.94
N ALA A 507 13.60 -16.24 -16.82
CA ALA A 507 14.21 -15.16 -16.04
C ALA A 507 15.62 -15.53 -15.56
N GLN A 508 15.81 -16.76 -15.06
CA GLN A 508 17.14 -17.26 -14.69
C GLN A 508 18.08 -17.38 -15.88
N ASP A 509 17.57 -17.73 -17.06
CA ASP A 509 18.39 -17.78 -18.27
C ASP A 509 18.83 -16.36 -18.68
N TYR A 510 17.94 -15.37 -18.67
CA TYR A 510 18.28 -13.94 -18.84
C TYR A 510 19.29 -13.48 -17.80
N GLU A 511 19.09 -13.84 -16.53
CA GLU A 511 20.01 -13.52 -15.45
C GLU A 511 21.39 -14.13 -15.71
N ARG A 512 21.49 -15.40 -16.13
CA ARG A 512 22.76 -16.05 -16.46
C ARG A 512 23.44 -15.44 -17.69
N ALA A 513 22.67 -15.00 -18.67
CA ALA A 513 23.21 -14.38 -19.90
C ALA A 513 23.77 -12.98 -19.64
N TRP A 514 23.03 -12.17 -18.88
CA TRP A 514 23.41 -10.80 -18.57
C TRP A 514 24.35 -10.67 -17.40
N PHE A 515 24.29 -11.63 -16.49
CA PHE A 515 25.06 -11.65 -15.27
C PHE A 515 25.71 -13.02 -15.05
N PRO A 516 26.55 -13.47 -15.99
CA PRO A 516 27.19 -14.78 -15.89
C PRO A 516 27.92 -14.89 -14.56
N LYS A 517 27.52 -15.87 -13.74
CA LYS A 517 28.25 -16.22 -12.51
C LYS A 517 29.70 -16.41 -12.90
N ARG A 518 30.60 -15.67 -12.25
CA ARG A 518 32.06 -15.77 -12.44
C ARG A 518 32.63 -17.06 -11.90
N THR A 519 32.11 -18.18 -12.36
CA THR A 519 32.57 -19.50 -11.95
C THR A 519 33.85 -19.93 -12.68
N THR A 520 34.34 -19.16 -13.65
CA THR A 520 35.52 -19.52 -14.47
C THR A 520 36.58 -18.42 -14.62
N ALA A 521 36.32 -17.18 -14.18
CA ALA A 521 37.28 -16.07 -14.25
C ALA A 521 38.17 -15.96 -12.99
N GLN A 522 38.40 -17.06 -12.28
CA GLN A 522 39.28 -17.12 -11.10
C GLN A 522 40.76 -16.81 -11.42
N ASN A 523 41.11 -16.64 -12.71
CA ASN A 523 42.48 -16.37 -13.15
C ASN A 523 42.72 -14.96 -13.74
N SER A 524 41.69 -14.12 -13.89
CA SER A 524 41.87 -12.74 -14.38
C SER A 524 41.54 -11.77 -13.24
N GLY A 525 42.53 -11.49 -12.38
CA GLY A 525 42.40 -10.71 -11.14
C GLY A 525 42.07 -9.21 -11.28
N ASP A 526 41.40 -8.79 -12.36
CA ASP A 526 41.29 -7.37 -12.73
C ASP A 526 39.92 -6.72 -12.51
N THR A 527 38.95 -7.41 -11.91
CA THR A 527 37.68 -6.74 -11.59
C THR A 527 37.53 -6.50 -10.10
N PRO A 528 37.15 -5.27 -9.70
CA PRO A 528 36.92 -4.95 -8.30
C PRO A 528 35.88 -5.90 -7.69
N PRO A 529 36.16 -6.50 -6.53
CA PRO A 529 35.20 -7.40 -5.85
C PRO A 529 33.87 -6.73 -5.43
N GLY A 530 33.72 -5.41 -5.61
CA GLY A 530 32.50 -4.66 -5.26
C GLY A 530 31.37 -4.83 -6.27
N ASP A 531 31.71 -5.04 -7.53
CA ASP A 531 30.73 -5.08 -8.62
C ASP A 531 29.81 -6.29 -8.51
N GLU A 532 30.34 -7.42 -8.02
CA GLU A 532 29.56 -8.64 -7.83
C GLU A 532 28.48 -8.49 -6.74
N LEU A 533 28.80 -7.85 -5.62
CA LEU A 533 27.83 -7.60 -4.55
C LEU A 533 26.74 -6.62 -5.01
N LEU A 534 27.12 -5.54 -5.68
CA LEU A 534 26.17 -4.58 -6.27
C LEU A 534 25.21 -5.28 -7.24
N ARG A 535 25.75 -6.16 -8.09
CA ARG A 535 24.99 -6.97 -9.03
C ARG A 535 24.04 -7.95 -8.33
N GLN A 536 24.48 -8.65 -7.29
CA GLN A 536 23.61 -9.58 -6.55
C GLN A 536 22.49 -8.83 -5.81
N LEU A 537 22.79 -7.68 -5.21
CA LEU A 537 21.78 -6.81 -4.59
C LEU A 537 20.73 -6.36 -5.62
N SER A 538 21.17 -5.85 -6.78
CA SER A 538 20.24 -5.38 -7.81
C SER A 538 19.34 -6.49 -8.34
N VAL A 539 19.90 -7.66 -8.65
CA VAL A 539 19.11 -8.84 -9.06
C VAL A 539 18.14 -9.28 -7.97
N ALA A 540 18.57 -9.32 -6.71
CA ALA A 540 17.72 -9.76 -5.60
C ALA A 540 16.55 -8.79 -5.36
N MET A 541 16.77 -7.48 -5.44
CA MET A 541 15.70 -6.49 -5.28
C MET A 541 14.62 -6.61 -6.35
N VAL A 542 15.06 -6.81 -7.59
CA VAL A 542 14.25 -6.86 -8.80
C VAL A 542 13.46 -8.17 -8.88
N SER A 543 14.09 -9.29 -8.54
CA SER A 543 13.45 -10.62 -8.57
C SER A 543 12.51 -10.88 -7.39
N THR A 544 12.50 -10.00 -6.38
CA THR A 544 11.62 -10.13 -5.21
C THR A 544 10.21 -9.65 -5.54
N SER A 545 9.32 -10.60 -5.80
CA SER A 545 7.89 -10.35 -6.06
C SER A 545 7.19 -9.67 -4.87
N ALA A 546 6.17 -8.86 -5.17
CA ALA A 546 5.27 -8.27 -4.17
C ALA A 546 4.39 -9.33 -3.48
N THR A 547 4.11 -10.44 -4.17
CA THR A 547 3.34 -11.57 -3.64
C THR A 547 4.17 -12.84 -3.69
N LEU A 548 4.55 -13.35 -2.53
CA LEU A 548 5.29 -14.60 -2.36
C LEU A 548 4.42 -15.55 -1.53
N ASP A 549 4.56 -16.86 -1.73
CA ASP A 549 4.13 -17.79 -0.69
C ASP A 549 5.11 -17.72 0.50
N ASP A 550 4.71 -18.26 1.65
CA ASP A 550 5.50 -18.10 2.88
C ASP A 550 6.82 -18.88 2.83
N ASP A 551 6.88 -19.98 2.07
CA ASP A 551 8.11 -20.75 1.86
C ASP A 551 9.14 -19.97 1.02
N GLN A 552 8.69 -19.38 -0.09
CA GLN A 552 9.47 -18.47 -0.91
C GLN A 552 9.88 -17.23 -0.12
N ALA A 553 8.99 -16.70 0.73
CA ALA A 553 9.30 -15.55 1.58
C ALA A 553 10.45 -15.88 2.55
N VAL A 554 10.46 -17.05 3.18
CA VAL A 554 11.55 -17.51 4.06
C VAL A 554 12.89 -17.58 3.34
N GLU A 555 12.93 -18.19 2.15
CA GLU A 555 14.15 -18.27 1.34
C GLU A 555 14.65 -16.87 0.91
N ARG A 556 13.72 -16.00 0.51
CA ARG A 556 14.04 -14.63 0.11
C ARG A 556 14.49 -13.75 1.25
N ILE A 557 13.93 -13.91 2.46
CA ILE A 557 14.40 -13.22 3.66
C ILE A 557 15.86 -13.57 3.91
N LEU A 558 16.21 -14.86 3.92
CA LEU A 558 17.58 -15.28 4.20
C LEU A 558 18.56 -14.77 3.13
N ALA A 559 18.20 -14.90 1.84
CA ALA A 559 19.03 -14.41 0.74
C ALA A 559 19.27 -12.89 0.83
N LEU A 560 18.20 -12.09 1.00
CA LEU A 560 18.34 -10.63 1.09
C LEU A 560 19.07 -10.19 2.36
N THR A 561 18.84 -10.84 3.50
CA THR A 561 19.55 -10.53 4.75
C THR A 561 21.03 -10.83 4.60
N THR A 562 21.39 -11.93 3.94
CA THR A 562 22.78 -12.29 3.65
C THR A 562 23.45 -11.22 2.79
N LEU A 563 22.78 -10.75 1.72
CA LEU A 563 23.30 -9.68 0.88
C LEU A 563 23.44 -8.34 1.63
N ASN A 564 22.47 -8.01 2.50
CA ASN A 564 22.54 -6.84 3.37
C ASN A 564 23.68 -6.94 4.40
N ALA A 565 23.95 -8.15 4.93
CA ALA A 565 25.08 -8.44 5.79
C ALA A 565 26.41 -8.25 5.06
N SER A 566 26.57 -8.84 3.88
CA SER A 566 27.75 -8.65 3.05
C SER A 566 27.97 -7.17 2.70
N ALA A 567 26.90 -6.44 2.36
CA ALA A 567 26.98 -5.01 2.07
C ALA A 567 27.47 -4.19 3.26
N SER A 568 26.94 -4.45 4.45
CA SER A 568 27.40 -3.79 5.67
C SER A 568 28.87 -4.09 5.95
N LEU A 569 29.26 -5.37 5.96
CA LEU A 569 30.64 -5.79 6.19
C LEU A 569 31.61 -5.14 5.20
N ARG A 570 31.20 -5.03 3.93
CA ARG A 570 32.00 -4.38 2.89
C ARG A 570 32.17 -2.88 3.15
N LEU A 571 31.09 -2.18 3.52
CA LEU A 571 31.11 -0.76 3.86
C LEU A 571 31.93 -0.47 5.12
N ASP A 572 32.03 -1.45 6.01
CA ASP A 572 32.84 -1.40 7.23
C ASP A 572 34.31 -1.82 6.99
N GLY A 573 34.71 -2.03 5.72
CA GLY A 573 36.08 -2.40 5.32
C GLY A 573 36.43 -3.88 5.50
N LYS A 574 35.48 -4.72 5.94
CA LYS A 574 35.66 -6.16 6.19
C LYS A 574 35.43 -6.97 4.90
N HIS A 575 36.23 -6.67 3.88
CA HIS A 575 36.05 -7.24 2.53
C HIS A 575 36.11 -8.78 2.50
N ALA A 576 37.05 -9.39 3.23
CA ALA A 576 37.22 -10.84 3.27
C ALA A 576 35.98 -11.57 3.81
N LEU A 577 35.39 -11.08 4.91
CA LEU A 577 34.17 -11.64 5.50
C LEU A 577 32.95 -11.43 4.59
N SER A 578 32.86 -10.25 3.94
CA SER A 578 31.82 -10.01 2.94
C SER A 578 31.91 -11.00 1.77
N GLU A 579 33.11 -11.31 1.29
CA GLU A 579 33.33 -12.26 0.19
C GLU A 579 33.05 -13.70 0.62
N GLU A 580 33.52 -14.09 1.81
CA GLU A 580 33.23 -15.41 2.39
C GLU A 580 31.73 -15.65 2.51
N LEU A 581 30.98 -14.65 2.99
CA LEU A 581 29.53 -14.74 3.15
C LEU A 581 28.79 -14.79 1.80
N LEU A 582 29.31 -14.13 0.75
CA LEU A 582 28.75 -14.21 -0.60
C LEU A 582 29.02 -15.55 -1.27
N GLN A 583 30.20 -16.14 -1.02
CA GLN A 583 30.58 -17.45 -1.58
C GLN A 583 29.90 -18.60 -0.86
N ASN A 584 29.65 -18.46 0.45
CA ASN A 584 29.05 -19.48 1.30
C ASN A 584 27.79 -18.90 1.99
N PRO A 585 26.74 -18.57 1.23
CA PRO A 585 25.50 -18.07 1.83
C PRO A 585 24.92 -19.15 2.75
N PRO A 586 24.33 -18.77 3.90
CA PRO A 586 23.64 -19.72 4.76
C PRO A 586 22.52 -20.43 4.00
N GLU A 587 22.44 -21.74 4.18
CA GLU A 587 21.31 -22.54 3.73
C GLU A 587 20.47 -22.92 4.94
N LEU A 588 19.14 -22.76 4.83
CA LEU A 588 18.25 -23.33 5.82
C LEU A 588 18.28 -24.84 5.68
N PRO A 589 18.27 -25.60 6.80
CA PRO A 589 18.06 -27.02 6.73
C PRO A 589 16.76 -27.26 5.97
N THR A 590 16.84 -28.03 4.87
CA THR A 590 15.71 -28.53 4.10
C THR A 590 15.02 -29.63 4.92
N ALA A 591 14.68 -29.33 6.16
CA ALA A 591 13.68 -30.10 6.87
C ALA A 591 12.42 -29.98 6.03
N ARG A 592 12.12 -31.01 5.23
CA ARG A 592 10.79 -31.16 4.67
C ARG A 592 9.87 -30.97 5.86
N PRO A 593 8.95 -29.98 5.83
CA PRO A 593 7.95 -29.91 6.88
C PRO A 593 7.38 -31.31 6.93
N GLU A 594 7.54 -32.02 8.06
CA GLU A 594 6.85 -33.29 8.22
C GLU A 594 5.40 -32.90 7.97
N PRO A 595 4.78 -33.36 6.86
CA PRO A 595 3.42 -32.96 6.58
C PRO A 595 2.64 -33.27 7.85
N ILE A 596 1.75 -32.38 8.26
CA ILE A 596 0.89 -32.64 9.41
C ILE A 596 0.03 -33.84 9.01
N GLU A 597 0.58 -35.03 9.21
CA GLU A 597 -0.04 -36.28 8.83
C GLU A 597 -1.11 -36.51 9.87
N ILE A 598 -2.33 -36.14 9.52
CA ILE A 598 -3.52 -36.69 10.14
C ILE A 598 -3.53 -38.17 9.74
N ARG A 599 -2.73 -38.98 10.44
CA ARG A 599 -2.53 -40.39 10.16
C ARG A 599 -3.88 -41.09 10.26
N ARG A 600 -4.28 -41.69 9.14
CA ARG A 600 -5.30 -42.74 9.07
C ARG A 600 -4.59 -43.99 8.60
N THR A 601 -4.09 -44.77 9.54
CA THR A 601 -3.49 -46.08 9.27
C THR A 601 -4.52 -47.16 9.59
N ALA A 602 -4.40 -48.33 8.97
CA ALA A 602 -5.21 -49.48 9.33
C ALA A 602 -5.05 -49.85 10.83
N GLU A 603 -3.85 -49.63 11.38
CA GLU A 603 -3.56 -49.81 12.81
C GLU A 603 -4.34 -48.81 13.69
N ASP A 604 -4.46 -47.55 13.28
CA ASP A 604 -5.25 -46.53 13.99
C ASP A 604 -6.75 -46.88 13.99
N ASP A 605 -7.26 -47.38 12.86
CA ASP A 605 -8.64 -47.89 12.76
C ASP A 605 -8.87 -49.11 13.67
N GLU A 606 -7.96 -50.08 13.63
CA GLU A 606 -8.04 -51.30 14.44
C GLU A 606 -7.96 -50.98 15.94
N TRP A 607 -7.05 -50.08 16.32
CA TRP A 607 -6.92 -49.60 17.69
C TRP A 607 -8.21 -48.91 18.14
N ALA A 608 -8.76 -48.00 17.33
CA ALA A 608 -9.97 -47.25 17.66
C ALA A 608 -11.19 -48.16 17.87
N VAL A 609 -11.34 -49.20 17.05
CA VAL A 609 -12.40 -50.21 17.19
C VAL A 609 -12.23 -51.01 18.49
N LYS A 610 -11.01 -51.49 18.77
CA LYS A 610 -10.71 -52.25 19.99
C LYS A 610 -10.94 -51.42 21.26
N ALA A 611 -10.44 -50.19 21.29
CA ALA A 611 -10.60 -49.28 22.41
C ALA A 611 -12.09 -48.95 22.67
N ARG A 612 -12.85 -48.68 21.60
CA ARG A 612 -14.28 -48.34 21.71
C ARG A 612 -15.14 -49.50 22.26
N ASN A 613 -14.71 -50.74 22.05
CA ASN A 613 -15.39 -51.94 22.51
C ASN A 613 -14.95 -52.40 23.92
N CYS A 614 -14.08 -51.64 24.60
CA CYS A 614 -13.74 -51.93 25.98
C CYS A 614 -14.89 -51.51 26.90
N ASP A 615 -15.38 -52.45 27.72
CA ASP A 615 -16.46 -52.19 28.68
C ASP A 615 -15.94 -51.76 30.05
N GLU A 616 -14.68 -52.09 30.37
CA GLU A 616 -14.04 -51.85 31.66
C GLU A 616 -12.66 -51.19 31.50
N ALA A 617 -12.28 -50.35 32.47
CA ALA A 617 -10.97 -49.70 32.52
C ALA A 617 -9.77 -50.67 32.37
N GLY A 618 -9.87 -51.88 32.93
CA GLY A 618 -8.81 -52.90 32.83
C GLY A 618 -8.53 -53.37 31.40
N GLN A 619 -9.54 -53.39 30.53
CA GLN A 619 -9.41 -53.78 29.12
C GLN A 619 -8.77 -52.68 28.27
N LEU A 620 -9.00 -51.41 28.63
CA LEU A 620 -8.48 -50.26 27.89
C LEU A 620 -6.97 -50.03 28.16
N ARG A 621 -6.48 -50.32 29.37
CA ARG A 621 -5.10 -50.02 29.79
C ARG A 621 -4.01 -50.54 28.83
N PRO A 622 -4.01 -51.80 28.36
CA PRO A 622 -2.99 -52.29 27.43
C PRO A 622 -2.92 -51.49 26.12
N TYR A 623 -4.08 -51.02 25.62
CA TYR A 623 -4.14 -50.20 24.42
C TYR A 623 -3.64 -48.78 24.66
N LEU A 624 -3.87 -48.23 25.86
CA LEU A 624 -3.28 -46.93 26.23
C LEU A 624 -1.76 -47.05 26.35
N ASP A 625 -1.24 -48.14 26.94
CA ASP A 625 0.20 -48.37 27.04
C ASP A 625 0.89 -48.39 25.67
N GLN A 626 0.22 -48.92 24.64
CA GLN A 626 0.69 -48.85 23.26
C GLN A 626 0.80 -47.39 22.76
N LEU A 627 -0.24 -46.56 22.96
CA LEU A 627 -0.19 -45.13 22.59
C LEU A 627 0.89 -44.36 23.37
N LEU A 628 1.15 -44.74 24.63
CA LEU A 628 2.20 -44.14 25.46
C LEU A 628 3.59 -44.41 24.88
N ILE A 629 3.82 -45.62 24.33
CA ILE A 629 5.07 -46.01 23.67
C ILE A 629 5.26 -45.22 22.36
N GLU A 630 4.21 -45.09 21.55
CA GLU A 630 4.27 -44.36 20.27
C GLU A 630 4.33 -42.83 20.44
N ASN A 631 3.87 -42.32 21.60
CA ASN A 631 3.77 -40.90 21.94
C ASN A 631 3.05 -40.03 20.90
N ARG A 632 2.19 -40.62 20.08
CA ARG A 632 1.40 -39.98 19.04
C ARG A 632 0.01 -40.63 19.01
N VAL A 633 -1.02 -39.88 18.63
CA VAL A 633 -2.39 -40.41 18.50
C VAL A 633 -2.92 -40.16 17.09
N GLY A 634 -3.40 -41.22 16.43
CA GLY A 634 -4.07 -41.11 15.14
C GLY A 634 -5.47 -40.50 15.27
N ILE A 635 -6.07 -40.11 14.15
CA ILE A 635 -7.37 -39.42 14.18
C ILE A 635 -8.50 -40.31 14.69
N ASN A 636 -8.51 -41.59 14.34
CA ASN A 636 -9.55 -42.51 14.78
C ASN A 636 -9.35 -42.88 16.25
N SER A 637 -8.11 -43.08 16.68
CA SER A 637 -7.76 -43.26 18.10
C SER A 637 -8.20 -42.05 18.93
N ALA A 638 -7.97 -40.83 18.45
CA ALA A 638 -8.43 -39.61 19.11
C ALA A 638 -9.97 -39.56 19.20
N HIS A 639 -10.69 -39.89 18.13
CA HIS A 639 -12.16 -39.99 18.16
C HIS A 639 -12.66 -41.05 19.13
N ALA A 640 -12.00 -42.21 19.21
CA ALA A 640 -12.35 -43.25 20.18
C ALA A 640 -12.12 -42.76 21.62
N LEU A 641 -11.01 -42.09 21.91
CA LEU A 641 -10.74 -41.50 23.22
C LEU A 641 -11.77 -40.44 23.62
N VAL A 642 -12.14 -39.52 22.70
CA VAL A 642 -13.19 -38.52 22.95
C VAL A 642 -14.56 -39.17 23.13
N TYR A 643 -14.86 -40.24 22.39
CA TYR A 643 -16.09 -41.01 22.56
C TYR A 643 -16.15 -41.64 23.96
N LEU A 644 -15.07 -42.31 24.37
CA LEU A 644 -14.98 -43.00 25.65
C LEU A 644 -15.06 -42.02 26.83
N SER A 645 -14.34 -40.89 26.78
CA SER A 645 -14.35 -39.87 27.83
C SER A 645 -15.73 -39.25 28.04
N TYR A 646 -16.51 -39.06 26.97
CA TYR A 646 -17.81 -38.41 27.05
C TYR A 646 -18.98 -39.40 27.25
N ARG A 647 -19.03 -40.50 26.49
CA ARG A 647 -20.20 -41.39 26.41
C ARG A 647 -20.11 -42.67 27.25
N SER A 648 -18.93 -43.10 27.69
CA SER A 648 -18.82 -44.35 28.46
C SER A 648 -19.64 -44.29 29.76
N PRO A 649 -20.35 -45.38 30.15
CA PRO A 649 -21.05 -45.46 31.43
C PRO A 649 -20.08 -45.59 32.62
N ASP A 650 -18.92 -46.24 32.44
CA ASP A 650 -17.91 -46.46 33.48
C ASP A 650 -17.13 -45.15 33.80
N PRO A 651 -17.15 -44.64 35.05
CA PRO A 651 -16.35 -43.50 35.46
C PRO A 651 -14.84 -43.70 35.31
N GLU A 652 -14.30 -44.87 35.63
CA GLU A 652 -12.86 -45.10 35.58
C GLU A 652 -12.35 -45.04 34.14
N LEU A 653 -13.10 -45.64 33.21
CA LEU A 653 -12.79 -45.60 31.80
C LEU A 653 -12.83 -44.15 31.26
N ARG A 654 -13.81 -43.34 31.68
CA ARG A 654 -13.88 -41.92 31.29
C ARG A 654 -12.68 -41.12 31.79
N ASP A 655 -12.29 -41.33 33.03
CA ASP A 655 -11.19 -40.58 33.65
C ASP A 655 -9.85 -40.98 33.00
N LEU A 656 -9.64 -42.27 32.70
CA LEU A 656 -8.49 -42.75 31.93
C LEU A 656 -8.43 -42.14 30.52
N ALA A 657 -9.54 -42.18 29.78
CA ALA A 657 -9.60 -41.59 28.43
C ALA A 657 -9.35 -40.07 28.48
N THR A 658 -9.91 -39.37 29.47
CA THR A 658 -9.70 -37.92 29.66
C THR A 658 -8.23 -37.62 29.98
N ALA A 659 -7.59 -38.41 30.85
CA ALA A 659 -6.17 -38.24 31.16
C ALA A 659 -5.28 -38.36 29.92
N GLN A 660 -5.60 -39.29 29.01
CA GLN A 660 -4.88 -39.43 27.74
C GLN A 660 -5.15 -38.26 26.79
N LEU A 661 -6.40 -37.79 26.68
CA LEU A 661 -6.71 -36.59 25.89
C LEU A 661 -5.97 -35.35 26.40
N VAL A 662 -5.78 -35.21 27.72
CA VAL A 662 -4.97 -34.12 28.31
C VAL A 662 -3.51 -34.25 27.91
N ARG A 663 -2.94 -35.47 27.92
CA ARG A 663 -1.56 -35.71 27.48
C ARG A 663 -1.34 -35.33 26.01
N TYR A 664 -2.32 -35.59 25.17
CA TYR A 664 -2.28 -35.31 23.74
C TYR A 664 -3.02 -34.02 23.35
N ALA A 665 -3.27 -33.11 24.30
CA ALA A 665 -4.12 -31.93 24.11
C ALA A 665 -3.62 -30.96 23.03
N ASP A 666 -2.32 -31.00 22.72
CA ASP A 666 -1.71 -30.15 21.70
C ASP A 666 -1.55 -30.86 20.34
N GLN A 667 -1.94 -32.13 20.23
CA GLN A 667 -1.93 -32.86 18.96
C GLN A 667 -3.20 -32.54 18.15
N LEU A 668 -3.01 -32.17 16.88
CA LEU A 668 -4.11 -31.78 15.99
C LEU A 668 -5.23 -32.84 15.87
N PRO A 669 -4.95 -34.16 15.84
CA PRO A 669 -6.01 -35.18 15.81
C PRO A 669 -6.98 -35.12 16.99
N VAL A 670 -6.48 -34.84 18.20
CA VAL A 670 -7.31 -34.68 19.41
C VAL A 670 -8.20 -33.46 19.31
N LEU A 671 -7.62 -32.33 18.89
CA LEU A 671 -8.37 -31.08 18.76
C LEU A 671 -9.47 -31.20 17.69
N LEU A 672 -9.20 -31.87 16.57
CA LEU A 672 -10.19 -32.16 15.53
C LEU A 672 -11.30 -33.08 16.03
N ALA A 673 -10.96 -34.13 16.76
CA ALA A 673 -11.94 -35.05 17.35
C ALA A 673 -12.87 -34.34 18.34
N ILE A 674 -12.33 -33.40 19.13
CA ILE A 674 -13.10 -32.59 20.06
C ILE A 674 -14.02 -31.60 19.32
N ASP A 675 -13.55 -30.92 18.27
CA ASP A 675 -14.40 -30.00 17.47
C ASP A 675 -15.59 -30.77 16.86
N HIS A 676 -15.34 -31.98 16.37
CA HIS A 676 -16.38 -32.85 15.81
C HIS A 676 -17.47 -33.15 16.86
N VAL A 677 -17.09 -33.58 18.07
CA VAL A 677 -18.06 -33.86 19.14
C VAL A 677 -18.77 -32.60 19.65
N LEU A 678 -18.10 -31.45 19.64
CA LEU A 678 -18.73 -30.16 19.95
C LEU A 678 -19.83 -29.79 18.95
N ASN A 679 -19.63 -30.07 17.65
CA ASN A 679 -20.63 -29.79 16.62
C ASN A 679 -21.80 -30.79 16.66
N ASP A 680 -21.55 -32.05 16.99
CA ASP A 680 -22.58 -33.11 17.07
C ASP A 680 -23.44 -33.01 18.34
N SER A 681 -22.89 -32.46 19.43
CA SER A 681 -23.58 -32.37 20.71
C SER A 681 -24.50 -31.15 20.73
N GLY A 682 -25.80 -31.34 20.54
CA GLY A 682 -26.80 -30.25 20.58
C GLY A 682 -26.97 -29.55 21.95
N SER A 683 -26.39 -30.10 23.04
CA SER A 683 -26.33 -29.43 24.35
C SER A 683 -25.07 -29.80 25.13
N ALA A 684 -24.56 -28.86 25.95
CA ALA A 684 -23.33 -29.01 26.71
C ALA A 684 -23.59 -29.89 27.94
N SER A 685 -23.33 -31.19 27.81
CA SER A 685 -23.43 -32.11 28.93
C SER A 685 -22.38 -31.80 30.01
N SER A 686 -22.65 -32.18 31.26
CA SER A 686 -21.68 -32.07 32.36
C SER A 686 -20.36 -32.80 32.11
N ARG A 687 -20.43 -33.89 31.34
CA ARG A 687 -19.29 -34.74 30.99
C ARG A 687 -18.42 -34.08 29.93
N LEU A 688 -19.04 -33.53 28.89
CA LEU A 688 -18.35 -32.79 27.83
C LEU A 688 -17.66 -31.54 28.40
N ASP A 689 -18.35 -30.82 29.29
CA ASP A 689 -17.81 -29.66 30.01
C ASP A 689 -16.57 -30.01 30.84
N ARG A 690 -16.63 -31.10 31.63
CA ARG A 690 -15.48 -31.59 32.39
C ARG A 690 -14.30 -31.95 31.49
N MET A 691 -14.55 -32.71 30.43
CA MET A 691 -13.51 -33.12 29.47
C MET A 691 -12.84 -31.90 28.82
N LEU A 692 -13.64 -30.93 28.35
CA LEU A 692 -13.11 -29.72 27.72
C LEU A 692 -12.31 -28.85 28.68
N ASN A 693 -12.78 -28.65 29.92
CA ASN A 693 -12.03 -27.90 30.92
C ASN A 693 -10.68 -28.57 31.23
N SER A 694 -10.64 -29.91 31.28
CA SER A 694 -9.39 -30.67 31.45
C SER A 694 -8.45 -30.52 30.26
N VAL A 695 -8.93 -30.68 29.02
CA VAL A 695 -8.08 -30.60 27.81
C VAL A 695 -7.63 -29.16 27.54
N LEU A 696 -8.51 -28.17 27.72
CA LEU A 696 -8.18 -26.76 27.48
C LEU A 696 -7.37 -26.12 28.61
N GLY A 697 -7.36 -26.71 29.82
CA GLY A 697 -6.63 -26.18 30.98
C GLY A 697 -7.15 -24.82 31.46
N TYR A 698 -8.40 -24.47 31.13
CA TYR A 698 -9.06 -23.22 31.50
C TYR A 698 -10.53 -23.50 31.82
N GLU A 699 -11.07 -22.80 32.82
CA GLU A 699 -12.49 -22.92 33.20
C GLU A 699 -13.39 -22.18 32.20
N LEU A 700 -14.14 -22.93 31.40
CA LEU A 700 -15.17 -22.38 30.54
C LEU A 700 -16.30 -21.73 31.36
N PRO A 701 -17.12 -20.84 30.75
CA PRO A 701 -18.32 -20.30 31.39
C PRO A 701 -19.25 -21.41 31.90
N ASN A 702 -20.29 -21.04 32.64
CA ASN A 702 -21.32 -22.02 33.01
C ASN A 702 -21.86 -22.71 31.73
N ARG A 703 -21.90 -24.05 31.70
CA ARG A 703 -22.36 -24.84 30.54
C ARG A 703 -23.76 -24.48 30.02
N ASN A 704 -24.61 -23.92 30.87
CA ASN A 704 -25.95 -23.45 30.49
C ASN A 704 -25.94 -22.07 29.82
N ALA A 705 -24.80 -21.35 29.86
CA ALA A 705 -24.65 -20.07 29.21
C ALA A 705 -24.53 -20.25 27.70
N LYS A 706 -25.24 -19.40 26.94
CA LYS A 706 -25.21 -19.40 25.47
C LYS A 706 -23.80 -19.19 24.90
N GLU A 707 -22.93 -18.53 25.66
CA GLU A 707 -21.55 -18.22 25.28
C GLU A 707 -20.59 -19.41 25.40
N TRP A 708 -20.97 -20.47 26.13
CA TRP A 708 -20.11 -21.63 26.41
C TRP A 708 -19.54 -22.25 25.13
N TYR A 709 -20.40 -22.55 24.15
CA TYR A 709 -19.98 -23.13 22.87
C TYR A 709 -19.06 -22.20 22.07
N THR A 710 -19.35 -20.90 22.10
CA THR A 710 -18.56 -19.91 21.37
C THR A 710 -17.17 -19.79 21.97
N GLN A 711 -17.06 -19.80 23.29
CA GLN A 711 -15.77 -19.74 23.98
C GLN A 711 -14.99 -21.04 23.86
N ALA A 712 -15.62 -22.19 24.07
CA ALA A 712 -14.98 -23.51 23.92
C ALA A 712 -14.40 -23.68 22.51
N ARG A 713 -15.20 -23.38 21.47
CA ARG A 713 -14.75 -23.45 20.08
C ARG A 713 -13.65 -22.44 19.77
N ARG A 714 -13.73 -21.22 20.31
CA ARG A 714 -12.68 -20.20 20.13
C ARG A 714 -11.35 -20.69 20.69
N GLU A 715 -11.33 -21.19 21.92
CA GLU A 715 -10.10 -21.68 22.55
C GLU A 715 -9.54 -22.92 21.82
N LEU A 716 -10.42 -23.81 21.36
CA LEU A 716 -10.04 -24.96 20.55
C LEU A 716 -9.38 -24.52 19.23
N LEU A 717 -9.98 -23.57 18.51
CA LEU A 717 -9.42 -23.03 17.27
C LEU A 717 -8.08 -22.33 17.51
N VAL A 718 -7.92 -21.62 18.63
CA VAL A 718 -6.63 -21.02 19.01
C VAL A 718 -5.57 -22.10 19.23
N ARG A 719 -5.90 -23.19 19.94
CA ARG A 719 -4.97 -24.32 20.11
C ARG A 719 -4.67 -25.04 18.80
N MET A 720 -5.67 -25.25 17.93
CA MET A 720 -5.46 -25.86 16.61
C MET A 720 -4.52 -25.02 15.76
N SER A 721 -4.70 -23.70 15.77
CA SER A 721 -3.79 -22.78 15.08
C SER A 721 -2.37 -22.84 15.66
N ARG A 722 -2.20 -22.98 16.98
CA ARG A 722 -0.88 -23.20 17.59
C ARG A 722 -0.28 -24.55 17.22
N ALA A 723 -1.07 -25.62 17.20
CA ALA A 723 -0.60 -26.96 16.84
C ALA A 723 -0.16 -27.03 15.37
N ILE A 724 -0.91 -26.38 14.47
CA ILE A 724 -0.53 -26.22 13.06
C ILE A 724 0.74 -25.37 12.95
N GLY A 725 0.78 -24.22 13.64
CA GLY A 725 1.95 -23.35 13.66
C GLY A 725 3.20 -24.03 14.21
N ALA A 726 3.06 -24.92 15.20
CA ALA A 726 4.16 -25.69 15.78
C ALA A 726 4.85 -26.61 14.77
N ALA A 727 4.13 -27.09 13.74
CA ALA A 727 4.71 -27.89 12.67
C ALA A 727 5.51 -27.05 11.66
N GLU A 728 5.12 -25.81 11.41
CA GLU A 728 5.87 -24.85 10.59
C GLU A 728 7.03 -24.19 11.35
N GLN A 729 6.97 -24.24 12.68
CA GLN A 729 7.90 -23.59 13.60
C GLN A 729 9.37 -24.00 13.46
N PRO A 730 9.77 -25.25 13.10
CA PRO A 730 11.18 -25.60 12.95
C PRO A 730 11.88 -24.77 11.88
N ARG A 731 11.21 -24.54 10.73
CA ARG A 731 11.78 -23.76 9.62
C ARG A 731 11.87 -22.27 9.99
N VAL A 732 10.84 -21.72 10.64
CA VAL A 732 10.85 -20.33 11.13
C VAL A 732 11.88 -20.14 12.24
N ASN A 733 12.05 -21.10 13.15
CA ASN A 733 13.06 -21.07 14.19
C ASN A 733 14.48 -21.16 13.61
N ALA A 734 14.69 -22.02 12.61
CA ALA A 734 15.95 -22.09 11.87
C ALA A 734 16.25 -20.76 11.17
N LEU A 735 15.25 -20.13 10.54
CA LEU A 735 15.37 -18.79 9.98
C LEU A 735 15.75 -17.77 11.06
N GLN A 736 15.07 -17.76 12.22
CA GLN A 736 15.40 -16.84 13.32
C GLN A 736 16.83 -17.02 13.84
N ALA A 737 17.29 -18.26 13.96
CA ALA A 737 18.65 -18.57 14.37
C ALA A 737 19.67 -18.01 13.36
N GLU A 738 19.44 -18.23 12.07
CA GLU A 738 20.33 -17.71 11.01
C GLU A 738 20.29 -16.18 10.90
N LEU A 739 19.11 -15.56 11.00
CA LEU A 739 18.99 -14.10 11.08
C LEU A 739 19.80 -13.55 12.26
N SER A 740 19.72 -14.19 13.43
CA SER A 740 20.47 -13.79 14.61
C SER A 740 21.97 -13.90 14.38
N ARG A 741 22.43 -14.98 13.73
CA ARG A 741 23.85 -15.18 13.37
C ARG A 741 24.36 -14.10 12.40
N LEU A 742 23.59 -13.79 11.36
CA LEU A 742 23.95 -12.75 10.37
C LEU A 742 24.02 -11.35 11.01
N LEU A 743 23.08 -11.01 11.90
CA LEU A 743 23.08 -9.73 12.61
C LEU A 743 24.21 -9.63 13.64
N GLN A 744 24.58 -10.75 14.28
CA GLN A 744 25.76 -10.80 15.16
C GLN A 744 27.05 -10.55 14.39
N LEU A 745 27.18 -11.13 13.19
CA LEU A 745 28.33 -10.91 12.32
C LEU A 745 28.45 -9.42 11.92
N GLN A 746 27.32 -8.74 11.68
CA GLN A 746 27.33 -7.29 11.43
C GLN A 746 27.71 -6.47 12.68
N LEU A 747 27.29 -6.90 13.86
CA LEU A 747 27.52 -6.16 15.10
C LEU A 747 28.99 -6.13 15.50
N GLU A 748 29.74 -7.23 15.27
CA GLU A 748 31.17 -7.41 15.57
C GLU A 748 31.75 -6.39 16.56
N ASP A 749 31.15 -6.37 17.75
CA ASP A 749 31.65 -5.64 18.89
C ASP A 749 32.66 -6.59 19.54
N ASP A 750 33.92 -6.16 19.68
CA ASP A 750 35.03 -6.96 20.22
C ASP A 750 34.77 -7.49 21.66
N THR A 751 33.64 -7.12 22.27
CA THR A 751 33.16 -7.61 23.55
C THR A 751 32.62 -9.04 23.45
N ARG A 752 33.50 -10.00 23.70
CA ARG A 752 33.36 -11.48 23.70
C ARG A 752 32.22 -12.13 24.53
N GLU A 753 31.19 -11.44 24.99
CA GLU A 753 30.15 -12.04 25.87
C GLU A 753 28.70 -11.73 25.47
N THR A 754 28.42 -11.52 24.18
CA THR A 754 27.03 -11.43 23.73
C THR A 754 26.38 -12.82 23.79
N ASN A 755 25.52 -13.04 24.79
CA ASN A 755 24.71 -14.25 24.93
C ASN A 755 24.06 -14.64 23.59
N LEU A 756 24.45 -15.81 23.06
CA LEU A 756 23.99 -16.43 21.81
C LEU A 756 22.46 -16.64 21.73
N THR A 757 21.73 -16.39 22.82
CA THR A 757 20.28 -16.56 22.93
C THR A 757 19.47 -15.32 22.53
N SER A 758 20.12 -14.26 22.05
CA SER A 758 19.44 -13.00 21.71
C SER A 758 18.54 -13.19 20.47
N GLN A 759 17.30 -12.72 20.55
CA GLN A 759 16.35 -12.77 19.43
C GLN A 759 16.78 -11.78 18.32
N PRO A 760 16.46 -12.05 17.04
CA PRO A 760 16.94 -11.22 15.92
C PRO A 760 16.44 -9.78 16.00
N GLY A 761 15.22 -9.56 16.52
CA GLY A 761 14.69 -8.21 16.73
C GLY A 761 15.49 -7.37 17.73
N ASP A 762 16.04 -8.00 18.77
CA ASP A 762 16.84 -7.31 19.79
C ASP A 762 18.23 -6.94 19.23
N LEU A 763 18.83 -7.84 18.44
CA LEU A 763 20.11 -7.61 17.76
C LEU A 763 19.99 -6.48 16.73
N LEU A 764 18.94 -6.50 15.90
CA LEU A 764 18.70 -5.42 14.93
C LEU A 764 18.41 -4.09 15.62
N GLN A 765 17.77 -4.09 16.80
CA GLN A 765 17.61 -2.86 17.58
C GLN A 765 18.95 -2.28 18.06
N ARG A 766 19.92 -3.12 18.44
CA ARG A 766 21.27 -2.67 18.78
C ARG A 766 22.00 -2.10 17.56
N LEU A 767 21.89 -2.75 16.40
CA LEU A 767 22.41 -2.21 15.14
C LEU A 767 21.81 -0.83 14.82
N ASN A 768 20.50 -0.67 15.00
CA ASN A 768 19.83 0.61 14.81
C ASN A 768 20.33 1.69 15.77
N GLN A 769 20.66 1.34 17.01
CA GLN A 769 21.27 2.27 17.96
C GLN A 769 22.69 2.68 17.51
N HIS A 770 23.48 1.73 17.00
CA HIS A 770 24.79 2.04 16.43
C HIS A 770 24.66 2.96 15.20
N ASP A 771 23.78 2.65 14.26
CA ASP A 771 23.48 3.48 13.08
C ASP A 771 22.97 4.88 13.48
N ARG A 772 22.20 4.97 14.56
CA ARG A 772 21.73 6.25 15.13
C ARG A 772 22.90 7.09 15.65
N VAL A 773 23.81 6.50 16.42
CA VAL A 773 24.99 7.23 16.92
C VAL A 773 25.86 7.72 15.76
N ALA A 774 25.97 6.93 14.69
CA ALA A 774 26.74 7.30 13.51
C ALA A 774 26.14 8.48 12.72
N ILE A 775 24.82 8.73 12.78
CA ILE A 775 24.18 9.87 12.10
C ILE A 775 24.14 11.15 12.97
N GLU A 776 24.40 11.06 14.28
CA GLU A 776 24.29 12.20 15.21
C GLU A 776 25.06 13.47 14.75
N PRO A 777 26.27 13.37 14.17
CA PRO A 777 26.97 14.53 13.61
C PRO A 777 26.19 15.24 12.49
N ASP A 778 25.55 14.47 11.61
CA ASP A 778 24.74 15.00 10.50
C ASP A 778 23.45 15.65 11.04
N LEU A 779 22.82 15.03 12.06
CA LEU A 779 21.61 15.55 12.72
C LEU A 779 21.83 16.90 13.41
N ALA A 780 23.03 17.14 13.96
CA ALA A 780 23.37 18.42 14.58
C ALA A 780 23.28 19.60 13.59
N SER A 781 23.46 19.35 12.30
CA SER A 781 23.40 20.36 11.24
C SER A 781 21.99 20.64 10.70
N SER A 782 21.02 19.74 10.95
CA SER A 782 19.69 19.78 10.33
C SER A 782 18.56 19.46 11.31
N GLY A 783 17.86 20.49 11.79
CA GLY A 783 16.72 20.34 12.70
C GLY A 783 15.58 19.49 12.13
N THR A 784 15.37 19.54 10.81
CA THR A 784 14.37 18.72 10.12
C THR A 784 14.69 17.23 10.21
N MET A 785 15.95 16.85 9.97
CA MET A 785 16.39 15.44 10.04
C MET A 785 16.28 14.92 11.47
N ARG A 786 16.67 15.72 12.47
CA ARG A 786 16.52 15.37 13.89
C ARG A 786 15.07 15.06 14.25
N SER A 787 14.13 15.93 13.83
CA SER A 787 12.70 15.71 14.06
C SER A 787 12.19 14.43 13.39
N GLN A 788 12.69 14.10 12.19
CA GLN A 788 12.33 12.86 11.50
C GLN A 788 12.85 11.60 12.22
N VAL A 789 14.07 11.63 12.75
CA VAL A 789 14.64 10.52 13.54
C VAL A 789 13.85 10.32 14.84
N GLU A 790 13.56 11.40 15.57
CA GLU A 790 12.75 11.34 16.81
C GLU A 790 11.34 10.79 16.54
N ALA A 791 10.71 11.19 15.43
CA ALA A 791 9.43 10.64 15.00
C ALA A 791 9.53 9.16 14.58
N GLY A 792 10.68 8.74 14.02
CA GLY A 792 11.02 7.35 13.74
C GLY A 792 11.13 6.51 15.01
N ASP A 793 11.86 7.00 16.02
CA ASP A 793 12.05 6.37 17.32
C ASP A 793 10.71 6.15 18.04
N ALA A 794 9.89 7.20 18.13
CA ALA A 794 8.60 7.13 18.79
C ALA A 794 7.68 6.08 18.13
N ARG A 795 7.70 5.99 16.79
CA ARG A 795 6.97 4.95 16.04
C ARG A 795 7.54 3.56 16.29
N SER A 796 8.85 3.43 16.37
CA SER A 796 9.55 2.16 16.64
C SER A 796 9.17 1.59 18.01
N VAL A 797 9.24 2.41 19.08
CA VAL A 797 8.87 2.02 20.45
C VAL A 797 7.43 1.48 20.50
N VAL A 798 6.49 2.17 19.85
CA VAL A 798 5.08 1.75 19.80
C VAL A 798 4.91 0.42 19.04
N ARG A 799 5.63 0.23 17.93
CA ARG A 799 5.57 -1.02 17.14
C ARG A 799 6.17 -2.19 17.93
N PHE A 800 7.31 -1.98 18.59
CA PHE A 800 7.99 -3.00 19.38
C PHE A 800 7.14 -3.44 20.58
N ALA A 801 6.52 -2.50 21.29
CA ALA A 801 5.60 -2.80 22.40
C ALA A 801 4.35 -3.59 21.99
N ARG A 802 4.00 -3.61 20.70
CA ARG A 802 2.86 -4.33 20.13
C ARG A 802 3.22 -5.69 19.53
N ALA A 803 4.51 -5.95 19.33
CA ALA A 803 4.95 -7.19 18.71
C ALA A 803 4.86 -8.34 19.71
N GLU A 804 4.02 -9.33 19.40
CA GLU A 804 3.76 -10.50 20.23
C GLU A 804 4.77 -11.63 19.95
N SER A 805 5.37 -11.66 18.76
CA SER A 805 6.34 -12.69 18.36
C SER A 805 7.72 -12.12 18.01
N GLY A 806 8.75 -12.97 18.03
CA GLY A 806 10.12 -12.62 17.63
C GLY A 806 10.19 -12.05 16.21
N MET A 807 9.46 -12.63 15.25
CA MET A 807 9.41 -12.10 13.87
C MET A 807 8.70 -10.74 13.78
N GLN A 808 7.67 -10.50 14.57
CA GLN A 808 7.02 -9.17 14.60
C GLN A 808 7.94 -8.11 15.21
N ARG A 809 8.75 -8.47 16.21
CA ARG A 809 9.78 -7.59 16.77
C ARG A 809 10.87 -7.30 15.74
N TYR A 810 11.30 -8.33 15.01
CA TYR A 810 12.23 -8.19 13.90
C TYR A 810 11.70 -7.22 12.83
N LEU A 811 10.47 -7.42 12.35
CA LEU A 811 9.83 -6.50 11.40
C LEU A 811 9.75 -5.06 11.91
N ALA A 812 9.39 -4.87 13.18
CA ALA A 812 9.35 -3.54 13.79
C ALA A 812 10.72 -2.86 13.79
N ALA A 813 11.78 -3.63 14.09
CA ALA A 813 13.16 -3.16 14.05
C ALA A 813 13.65 -2.87 12.63
N GLN A 814 13.25 -3.67 11.61
CA GLN A 814 13.59 -3.40 10.21
C GLN A 814 12.97 -2.10 9.70
N LEU A 815 11.68 -1.85 9.98
CA LEU A 815 11.04 -0.60 9.56
C LEU A 815 11.71 0.64 10.20
N HIS A 816 12.27 0.47 11.40
CA HIS A 816 13.08 1.51 12.02
C HIS A 816 14.44 1.67 11.35
N ALA A 817 15.11 0.56 11.02
CA ALA A 817 16.36 0.53 10.27
C ALA A 817 16.24 1.26 8.92
N ILE A 818 15.17 0.96 8.17
CA ILE A 818 14.85 1.63 6.89
C ILE A 818 14.72 3.15 7.08
N SER A 819 14.02 3.58 8.13
CA SER A 819 13.85 5.01 8.44
C SER A 819 15.17 5.70 8.81
N ILE A 820 16.05 5.06 9.58
CA ILE A 820 17.34 5.66 9.96
C ILE A 820 18.27 5.72 8.75
N ARG A 821 18.38 4.60 8.01
CA ARG A 821 19.28 4.49 6.86
C ARG A 821 18.87 5.38 5.70
N SER A 822 17.56 5.58 5.49
CA SER A 822 17.07 6.53 4.49
C SER A 822 17.46 7.96 4.86
N ILE A 823 17.23 8.40 6.10
CA ILE A 823 17.63 9.75 6.56
C ILE A 823 19.15 9.94 6.43
N ARG A 824 19.95 8.93 6.79
CA ARG A 824 21.41 8.95 6.64
C ARG A 824 21.84 9.13 5.18
N LEU A 825 21.23 8.40 4.26
CA LEU A 825 21.53 8.52 2.85
C LEU A 825 21.13 9.88 2.29
N ARG A 826 19.97 10.44 2.68
CA ARG A 826 19.56 11.80 2.27
C ARG A 826 20.50 12.87 2.79
N ALA A 827 20.95 12.74 4.03
CA ALA A 827 21.90 13.66 4.63
C ALA A 827 23.24 13.68 3.88
N ARG A 828 23.71 12.51 3.45
CA ARG A 828 25.00 12.36 2.77
C ARG A 828 24.93 12.60 1.26
N TYR A 829 23.81 12.24 0.63
CA TYR A 829 23.59 12.28 -0.82
C TYR A 829 22.21 12.86 -1.15
N PRO A 830 22.03 14.20 -1.12
CA PRO A 830 20.74 14.84 -1.35
C PRO A 830 20.11 14.55 -2.73
N ASP A 831 20.94 14.21 -3.72
CA ASP A 831 20.48 13.81 -5.06
C ASP A 831 19.76 12.45 -5.09
N THR A 832 19.75 11.72 -3.96
CA THR A 832 19.04 10.45 -3.82
C THR A 832 17.62 10.58 -3.24
N ASP A 833 17.19 11.78 -2.82
CA ASP A 833 15.91 12.02 -2.14
C ASP A 833 14.71 11.42 -2.90
N ILE A 834 14.60 11.74 -4.19
CA ILE A 834 13.49 11.26 -5.05
C ILE A 834 13.43 9.74 -5.09
N ARG A 835 14.58 9.07 -5.29
CA ARG A 835 14.65 7.61 -5.37
C ARG A 835 14.31 6.95 -4.03
N ILE A 836 14.70 7.57 -2.92
CA ILE A 836 14.37 7.07 -1.59
C ILE A 836 12.87 7.27 -1.31
N ASP A 837 12.28 8.41 -1.68
CA ASP A 837 10.83 8.62 -1.57
C ASP A 837 10.04 7.59 -2.41
N GLU A 838 10.43 7.38 -3.67
CA GLU A 838 9.82 6.36 -4.55
C GLU A 838 9.90 4.96 -3.94
N MET A 839 11.04 4.58 -3.36
CA MET A 839 11.22 3.28 -2.69
C MET A 839 10.36 3.16 -1.43
N LEU A 840 10.23 4.22 -0.64
CA LEU A 840 9.39 4.20 0.57
C LEU A 840 7.89 4.11 0.23
N ASP A 841 7.45 4.82 -0.80
CA ASP A 841 6.07 4.71 -1.31
C ASP A 841 5.79 3.30 -1.84
N GLU A 842 6.74 2.72 -2.59
CA GLU A 842 6.65 1.34 -3.06
C GLU A 842 6.58 0.34 -1.89
N LEU A 843 7.41 0.52 -0.87
CA LEU A 843 7.40 -0.30 0.33
C LEU A 843 6.04 -0.24 1.02
N ASP A 844 5.45 0.94 1.21
CA ASP A 844 4.15 1.09 1.85
C ASP A 844 3.04 0.38 1.06
N ILE A 845 3.07 0.47 -0.28
CA ILE A 845 2.15 -0.27 -1.16
C ILE A 845 2.34 -1.78 -0.98
N ARG A 846 3.58 -2.29 -1.07
CA ARG A 846 3.87 -3.73 -0.96
C ARG A 846 3.56 -4.29 0.44
N LEU A 847 3.80 -3.53 1.50
CA LEU A 847 3.42 -3.91 2.87
C LEU A 847 1.90 -4.02 3.01
N SER A 848 1.14 -3.15 2.35
CA SER A 848 -0.33 -3.22 2.36
C SER A 848 -0.90 -4.42 1.57
N GLN A 849 -0.14 -4.92 0.59
CA GLN A 849 -0.48 -6.08 -0.24
C GLN A 849 -0.01 -7.42 0.36
N SER A 850 0.93 -7.38 1.29
CA SER A 850 1.50 -8.58 1.92
C SER A 850 0.47 -9.29 2.80
N ASN A 851 0.30 -10.60 2.59
CA ASN A 851 -0.68 -11.43 3.31
C ASN A 851 -0.16 -12.00 4.63
N SER A 852 1.16 -12.02 4.84
CA SER A 852 1.81 -12.57 6.03
C SER A 852 2.91 -11.65 6.57
N VAL A 853 3.32 -11.88 7.83
CA VAL A 853 4.45 -11.16 8.44
C VAL A 853 5.77 -11.51 7.72
N LEU A 854 5.92 -12.74 7.23
CA LEU A 854 7.10 -13.16 6.48
C LEU A 854 7.21 -12.36 5.17
N GLN A 855 6.12 -12.24 4.41
CA GLN A 855 6.10 -11.40 3.21
C GLN A 855 6.48 -9.94 3.53
N GLN A 856 5.94 -9.38 4.63
CA GLN A 856 6.29 -8.01 5.04
C GLN A 856 7.78 -7.87 5.38
N ILE A 857 8.38 -8.86 6.05
CA ILE A 857 9.82 -8.90 6.34
C ILE A 857 10.62 -8.98 5.05
N THR A 858 10.20 -9.80 4.07
CA THR A 858 10.86 -9.87 2.76
C THR A 858 10.86 -8.51 2.05
N GLN A 859 9.73 -7.79 2.06
CA GLN A 859 9.67 -6.46 1.44
C GLN A 859 10.53 -5.43 2.18
N CYS A 860 10.64 -5.54 3.51
CA CYS A 860 11.56 -4.70 4.29
C CYS A 860 13.03 -5.02 3.99
N GLU A 861 13.41 -6.29 3.88
CA GLU A 861 14.76 -6.68 3.47
C GLU A 861 15.11 -6.21 2.06
N ARG A 862 14.14 -6.22 1.13
CA ARG A 862 14.30 -5.65 -0.21
C ARG A 862 14.59 -4.14 -0.14
N ALA A 863 13.83 -3.40 0.66
CA ALA A 863 14.06 -1.97 0.86
C ALA A 863 15.42 -1.69 1.51
N LEU A 864 15.84 -2.50 2.48
CA LEU A 864 17.19 -2.43 3.06
C LEU A 864 18.27 -2.74 2.02
N ALA A 865 18.06 -3.71 1.13
CA ALA A 865 18.95 -4.02 0.01
C ALA A 865 19.09 -2.83 -0.95
N PHE A 866 18.01 -2.07 -1.18
CA PHE A 866 18.05 -0.85 -1.98
C PHE A 866 18.89 0.25 -1.35
N LEU A 867 18.74 0.46 -0.05
CA LEU A 867 19.53 1.44 0.70
C LEU A 867 21.01 1.01 0.72
N SER A 868 21.30 -0.27 0.95
CA SER A 868 22.66 -0.83 0.92
C SER A 868 23.31 -0.71 -0.46
N TYR A 869 22.57 -1.04 -1.52
CA TYR A 869 23.01 -0.89 -2.92
C TYR A 869 23.34 0.56 -3.25
N THR A 870 22.43 1.49 -2.92
CA THR A 870 22.61 2.92 -3.17
C THR A 870 23.83 3.45 -2.43
N ARG A 871 24.04 3.02 -1.18
CA ARG A 871 25.21 3.39 -0.39
C ARG A 871 26.51 2.87 -0.99
N LEU A 872 26.57 1.59 -1.32
CA LEU A 872 27.73 0.96 -1.97
C LEU A 872 28.07 1.62 -3.30
N LEU A 873 27.06 1.97 -4.11
CA LEU A 873 27.27 2.62 -5.39
C LEU A 873 27.91 4.00 -5.25
N ARG A 874 27.61 4.73 -4.17
CA ARG A 874 28.15 6.07 -3.91
C ARG A 874 29.48 6.07 -3.16
N GLU A 875 29.67 5.12 -2.24
CA GLU A 875 30.90 4.99 -1.44
C GLU A 875 31.97 4.15 -2.14
N GLY A 876 31.58 3.30 -3.11
CA GLY A 876 32.45 2.32 -3.77
C GLY A 876 33.07 2.78 -5.09
N THR A 877 32.72 3.95 -5.62
CA THR A 877 33.46 4.60 -6.72
C THR A 877 34.65 5.37 -6.14
N PRO A 878 35.90 4.87 -6.30
CA PRO A 878 37.10 5.60 -5.86
C PRO A 878 37.31 6.91 -6.63
#